data_AF-A0AAV3U2P5-F1
#
_entry.id   AF-A0AAV3U2P5-F1
#
_cell.length_a   1.000
_cell.length_b   1.000
_cell.length_c   1.000
_cell.angle_alpha   90.00
_cell.angle_beta   90.00
_cell.angle_gamma   90.00
#
_symmetry.space_group_name_H-M   'P 1'
#
loop_
_entity.id
_entity.type
_entity.pdbx_description
1 polymer ?
#
loop_
_entity_poly.entity_id
_entity_poly.type
_entity_poly.pdbx_seq_one_letter_code
_entity_poly.pdbx_strand_id
1 'polypeptide(L)'
;MASLLEDQSFNSTFVGLKKVDNKNGIKASLQINVQEKAGPKKKSLTIKQGDDLFLKSKERQEYENGWVVSTISCEPGIEHVEFANGQVVRLGEELGGLGDELMRAQVHETVEQHLKKELAVKGKGIKVLSLFFIDKVANYRVYGDDGSTSLGKIGQWFEEAYNELTQKPLYKGLLSFPVEQVHNGYFSQDKKGKLKDTSGKTKDDEDTYSLIMQKKEELLDVDVPLRFIFSHTALREGWDNPNVFQICTLNETKSQDKKRQEIGRGLRLPVNQQGERVRDDSVNRLTVIANESYEDFANQLQTEYEDDYGIGFGQVDITAFATLASPEEQQYVAIGQEASKAIVDSLKENDYLNDEGRVTDKFDPKNPHFVLELPDEWAHMRAQVVDELNKYVFKNRVVNVRERRTLQLRKNITLDPVFSELWNKICQRTRYRVQFDTDELIKATAAAIAAMPAIHRTRITTALYRQEVSKAGIEGEQISGGVREVIQAPELPDLLAYLQNNTELTRSTLVEILKASGRLKDFIENPQVFINQVTECIQSQLHHVTVQGIEYEKIGGLCYEMHQLEQEADRGITRYMNNLYAVSNQDKTLYDHVEFDSEVEKQFAIACDSDDRIKFYCKLPQQFKVDTPVGPYNPDWALVTEGEEKLYLIRETKSTRNKQDLRESEQDKIACGEKHFEAIGVDYDVVTNLNEALNG
;
A
#
# COMPACT_ATOMS: atom_id res chain seq x y z
N MET A 1 -6.98 0.28 -4.43
CA MET A 1 -8.21 -0.52 -4.63
C MET A 1 -8.61 -0.45 -6.08
N ALA A 2 -8.91 -1.59 -6.69
CA ALA A 2 -9.63 -1.63 -7.97
C ALA A 2 -11.00 -2.27 -7.68
N SER A 3 -12.07 -1.51 -7.86
CA SER A 3 -13.44 -1.97 -7.64
C SER A 3 -14.12 -2.13 -8.99
N LEU A 4 -14.50 -3.36 -9.34
CA LEU A 4 -15.41 -3.65 -10.45
C LEU A 4 -16.83 -3.59 -9.86
N LEU A 5 -17.47 -2.42 -9.96
CA LEU A 5 -18.86 -2.29 -9.53
C LEU A 5 -19.81 -2.78 -10.63
N GLU A 6 -20.87 -3.41 -10.15
CA GLU A 6 -22.02 -3.91 -10.89
C GLU A 6 -22.81 -2.72 -11.44
N ASP A 7 -22.52 -2.27 -12.67
CA ASP A 7 -23.58 -1.62 -13.43
C ASP A 7 -24.66 -2.68 -13.64
N GLN A 8 -25.89 -2.38 -13.21
CA GLN A 8 -27.06 -3.27 -13.16
C GLN A 8 -27.36 -3.97 -14.50
N SER A 9 -26.56 -4.97 -14.84
CA SER A 9 -26.66 -5.69 -16.10
C SER A 9 -27.65 -6.83 -15.91
N PHE A 10 -28.93 -6.50 -16.01
CA PHE A 10 -30.00 -7.49 -16.14
C PHE A 10 -30.06 -8.10 -17.55
N ASN A 11 -29.06 -7.86 -18.39
CA ASN A 11 -29.03 -8.21 -19.81
C ASN A 11 -28.66 -9.67 -20.07
N SER A 12 -28.43 -10.47 -19.02
CA SER A 12 -28.14 -11.91 -19.10
C SER A 12 -29.20 -12.75 -18.38
N THR A 13 -29.35 -13.99 -18.83
CA THR A 13 -30.34 -14.93 -18.28
C THR A 13 -29.94 -15.38 -16.88
N PHE A 14 -30.81 -15.25 -15.87
CA PHE A 14 -30.53 -15.68 -14.49
C PHE A 14 -31.55 -16.72 -14.01
N VAL A 15 -31.09 -17.87 -13.50
CA VAL A 15 -31.93 -18.94 -12.97
C VAL A 15 -31.29 -19.61 -11.75
N GLY A 16 -31.88 -19.48 -10.57
CA GLY A 16 -31.42 -20.16 -9.35
C GLY A 16 -32.46 -21.10 -8.74
N LEU A 17 -32.12 -22.37 -8.47
CA LEU A 17 -33.06 -23.33 -7.87
C LEU A 17 -33.01 -23.27 -6.33
N LYS A 18 -34.08 -22.75 -5.71
CA LYS A 18 -34.14 -22.55 -4.26
C LYS A 18 -34.78 -23.70 -3.50
N LYS A 19 -35.73 -24.40 -4.13
CA LYS A 19 -36.49 -25.47 -3.48
C LYS A 19 -37.13 -26.38 -4.52
N VAL A 20 -37.25 -27.67 -4.19
CA VAL A 20 -38.14 -28.60 -4.88
C VAL A 20 -39.17 -29.17 -3.89
N ASP A 21 -40.37 -29.48 -4.37
CA ASP A 21 -41.46 -30.01 -3.55
C ASP A 21 -42.29 -31.03 -4.36
N ASN A 22 -42.64 -32.13 -3.72
CA ASN A 22 -43.47 -33.22 -4.26
C ASN A 22 -44.72 -33.49 -3.40
N LYS A 23 -44.97 -32.71 -2.34
CA LYS A 23 -46.07 -33.00 -1.41
C LYS A 23 -47.45 -32.81 -2.03
N ASN A 24 -47.59 -31.88 -2.97
CA ASN A 24 -48.85 -31.55 -3.67
C ASN A 24 -48.59 -31.37 -5.17
N GLY A 25 -47.98 -32.39 -5.79
CA GLY A 25 -47.49 -32.35 -7.17
C GLY A 25 -46.05 -31.81 -7.26
N ILE A 26 -45.35 -32.19 -8.33
CA ILE A 26 -43.96 -31.82 -8.58
C ILE A 26 -43.88 -30.34 -8.96
N LYS A 27 -43.13 -29.57 -8.17
CA LYS A 27 -42.89 -28.14 -8.39
C LYS A 27 -41.51 -27.73 -7.88
N ALA A 28 -40.96 -26.69 -8.50
CA ALA A 28 -39.71 -26.07 -8.10
C ALA A 28 -39.94 -24.58 -7.76
N SER A 29 -39.11 -24.02 -6.89
CA SER A 29 -39.01 -22.58 -6.66
C SER A 29 -37.74 -22.08 -7.35
N LEU A 30 -37.89 -21.33 -8.44
CA LEU A 30 -36.78 -20.72 -9.16
C LEU A 30 -36.70 -19.22 -8.84
N GLN A 31 -35.49 -18.70 -8.66
CA GLN A 31 -35.21 -17.27 -8.63
C GLN A 31 -34.78 -16.83 -10.04
N ILE A 32 -35.48 -15.87 -10.63
CA ILE A 32 -35.21 -15.37 -11.99
C ILE A 32 -35.28 -13.83 -12.05
N ASN A 33 -34.74 -13.24 -13.10
CA ASN A 33 -34.95 -11.82 -13.42
C ASN A 33 -36.36 -11.62 -14.03
N VAL A 34 -37.18 -10.76 -13.42
CA VAL A 34 -38.56 -10.47 -13.86
C VAL A 34 -38.69 -8.98 -14.19
N GLN A 35 -39.37 -8.65 -15.29
CA GLN A 35 -39.62 -7.26 -15.67
C GLN A 35 -40.64 -6.59 -14.74
N GLU A 36 -40.30 -5.45 -14.17
CA GLU A 36 -41.20 -4.60 -13.37
C GLU A 36 -41.26 -3.16 -13.91
N LYS A 37 -42.23 -2.37 -13.43
CA LYS A 37 -42.45 -0.98 -13.87
C LYS A 37 -41.23 -0.07 -13.66
N ALA A 38 -40.41 -0.35 -12.66
CA ALA A 38 -39.19 0.39 -12.32
C ALA A 38 -37.91 -0.27 -12.89
N GLY A 39 -38.05 -1.23 -13.80
CA GLY A 39 -36.95 -2.03 -14.34
C GLY A 39 -36.93 -3.47 -13.80
N PRO A 40 -36.07 -4.33 -14.35
CA PRO A 40 -35.92 -5.72 -13.92
C PRO A 40 -35.55 -5.90 -12.44
N LYS A 41 -36.10 -6.95 -11.82
CA LYS A 41 -35.76 -7.37 -10.46
C LYS A 41 -35.72 -8.88 -10.32
N LYS A 42 -34.79 -9.39 -9.50
CA LYS A 42 -34.75 -10.81 -9.10
C LYS A 42 -35.98 -11.16 -8.25
N LYS A 43 -36.75 -12.18 -8.66
CA LYS A 43 -37.91 -12.70 -7.91
C LYS A 43 -37.91 -14.22 -7.85
N SER A 44 -38.37 -14.76 -6.71
CA SER A 44 -38.64 -16.19 -6.57
C SER A 44 -40.04 -16.52 -7.05
N LEU A 45 -40.14 -17.44 -8.00
CA LEU A 45 -41.38 -17.92 -8.61
C LEU A 45 -41.51 -19.44 -8.43
N THR A 46 -42.74 -19.91 -8.26
CA THR A 46 -43.04 -21.34 -8.28
C THR A 46 -43.31 -21.79 -9.71
N ILE A 47 -42.61 -22.84 -10.13
CA ILE A 47 -42.56 -23.34 -11.51
C ILE A 47 -42.91 -24.83 -11.52
N LYS A 48 -43.61 -25.27 -12.57
CA LYS A 48 -43.97 -26.66 -12.82
C LYS A 48 -43.37 -27.15 -14.15
N GLN A 49 -43.41 -28.46 -14.36
CA GLN A 49 -43.04 -29.04 -15.66
C GLN A 49 -43.89 -28.42 -16.78
N GLY A 50 -43.25 -28.04 -17.89
CA GLY A 50 -43.86 -27.37 -19.03
C GLY A 50 -44.04 -25.85 -18.90
N ASP A 51 -43.71 -25.24 -17.75
CA ASP A 51 -43.73 -23.78 -17.63
C ASP A 51 -42.58 -23.14 -18.44
N ASP A 52 -42.89 -22.01 -19.10
CA ASP A 52 -41.94 -21.21 -19.86
C ASP A 52 -41.48 -19.98 -19.06
N LEU A 53 -40.17 -19.83 -18.86
CA LEU A 53 -39.59 -18.71 -18.12
C LEU A 53 -39.76 -17.36 -18.84
N PHE A 54 -39.93 -17.34 -20.17
CA PHE A 54 -40.26 -16.12 -20.91
C PHE A 54 -41.59 -15.53 -20.43
N LEU A 55 -42.62 -16.37 -20.32
CA LEU A 55 -43.93 -15.92 -19.82
C LEU A 55 -43.88 -15.57 -18.33
N LYS A 56 -43.16 -16.35 -17.51
CA LYS A 56 -43.06 -16.13 -16.06
C LYS A 56 -42.26 -14.88 -15.69
N SER A 57 -41.33 -14.46 -16.54
CA SER A 57 -40.51 -13.25 -16.36
C SER A 57 -41.18 -11.97 -16.86
N LYS A 58 -42.41 -12.06 -17.38
CA LYS A 58 -43.13 -11.00 -18.12
C LYS A 58 -42.40 -10.61 -19.42
N GLU A 59 -42.14 -11.62 -20.25
CA GLU A 59 -41.65 -11.48 -21.63
C GLU A 59 -40.25 -10.86 -21.73
N ARG A 60 -39.36 -11.20 -20.79
CA ARG A 60 -37.95 -10.85 -20.89
C ARG A 60 -37.28 -11.67 -21.98
N GLN A 61 -36.73 -11.01 -22.99
CA GLN A 61 -36.14 -11.62 -24.19
C GLN A 61 -35.04 -12.65 -23.87
N GLU A 62 -34.34 -12.52 -22.74
CA GLU A 62 -33.28 -13.45 -22.36
C GLU A 62 -33.77 -14.88 -22.04
N TYR A 63 -35.08 -15.07 -21.86
CA TYR A 63 -35.71 -16.39 -21.66
C TYR A 63 -36.44 -16.91 -22.91
N GLU A 64 -36.49 -16.16 -24.01
CA GLU A 64 -37.29 -16.50 -25.21
C GLU A 64 -36.85 -17.82 -25.86
N ASN A 65 -35.54 -18.11 -25.84
CA ASN A 65 -34.96 -19.25 -26.54
C ASN A 65 -34.70 -20.45 -25.61
N GLY A 66 -35.68 -21.34 -25.49
CA GLY A 66 -35.49 -22.69 -24.94
C GLY A 66 -35.51 -22.83 -23.42
N TRP A 67 -35.96 -21.81 -22.68
CA TRP A 67 -36.12 -21.85 -21.22
C TRP A 67 -37.50 -22.37 -20.79
N VAL A 68 -37.88 -23.52 -21.34
CA VAL A 68 -39.08 -24.27 -20.96
C VAL A 68 -38.66 -25.41 -20.04
N VAL A 69 -39.33 -25.55 -18.90
CA VAL A 69 -39.01 -26.62 -17.94
C VAL A 69 -39.37 -27.98 -18.52
N SER A 70 -38.34 -28.79 -18.81
CA SER A 70 -38.48 -30.15 -19.34
C SER A 70 -38.75 -31.15 -18.22
N THR A 71 -37.92 -31.12 -17.16
CA THR A 71 -37.98 -32.10 -16.06
C THR A 71 -37.71 -31.40 -14.72
N ILE A 72 -38.39 -31.85 -13.66
CA ILE A 72 -38.08 -31.46 -12.27
C ILE A 72 -37.87 -32.75 -11.47
N SER A 73 -36.67 -32.94 -10.94
CA SER A 73 -36.35 -34.04 -10.02
C SER A 73 -36.46 -33.58 -8.57
N CYS A 74 -37.21 -34.34 -7.77
CA CYS A 74 -37.34 -34.16 -6.32
C CYS A 74 -36.69 -35.31 -5.53
N GLU A 75 -35.89 -36.16 -6.18
CA GLU A 75 -35.25 -37.29 -5.52
C GLU A 75 -34.10 -36.80 -4.62
N PRO A 76 -34.09 -37.17 -3.32
CA PRO A 76 -33.06 -36.72 -2.38
C PRO A 76 -31.64 -37.04 -2.85
N GLY A 77 -30.80 -36.00 -2.97
CA GLY A 77 -29.41 -36.10 -3.42
C GLY A 77 -29.18 -35.87 -4.90
N ILE A 78 -30.25 -35.81 -5.72
CA ILE A 78 -30.20 -35.49 -7.15
C ILE A 78 -31.29 -34.49 -7.56
N GLU A 79 -31.67 -33.59 -6.66
CA GLU A 79 -32.68 -32.57 -6.91
C GLU A 79 -32.20 -31.56 -7.96
N HIS A 80 -32.93 -31.44 -9.06
CA HIS A 80 -32.58 -30.52 -10.16
C HIS A 80 -33.77 -30.14 -11.03
N VAL A 81 -33.60 -29.09 -11.83
CA VAL A 81 -34.50 -28.69 -12.92
C VAL A 81 -33.74 -28.73 -14.23
N GLU A 82 -34.32 -29.37 -15.24
CA GLU A 82 -33.80 -29.46 -16.61
C GLU A 82 -34.67 -28.62 -17.55
N PHE A 83 -34.02 -27.90 -18.47
CA PHE A 83 -34.67 -27.04 -19.45
C PHE A 83 -34.56 -27.62 -20.87
N ALA A 84 -35.48 -27.25 -21.76
CA ALA A 84 -35.52 -27.72 -23.14
C ALA A 84 -34.26 -27.36 -23.96
N ASN A 85 -33.49 -26.35 -23.54
CA ASN A 85 -32.20 -25.99 -24.11
C ASN A 85 -31.02 -26.86 -23.60
N GLY A 86 -31.28 -27.90 -22.80
CA GLY A 86 -30.28 -28.83 -22.27
C GLY A 86 -29.55 -28.35 -21.01
N GLN A 87 -29.91 -27.18 -20.46
CA GLN A 87 -29.36 -26.69 -19.20
C GLN A 87 -29.98 -27.41 -17.99
N VAL A 88 -29.17 -27.69 -16.97
CA VAL A 88 -29.60 -28.33 -15.72
C VAL A 88 -29.15 -27.46 -14.53
N VAL A 89 -30.08 -27.14 -13.63
CA VAL A 89 -29.81 -26.39 -12.39
C VAL A 89 -30.11 -27.29 -11.19
N ARG A 90 -29.12 -27.62 -10.36
CA ARG A 90 -29.33 -28.42 -9.15
C ARG A 90 -29.78 -27.57 -7.96
N LEU A 91 -30.31 -28.21 -6.93
CA LEU A 91 -30.81 -27.51 -5.75
C LEU A 91 -29.68 -26.70 -5.08
N GLY A 92 -29.87 -25.39 -4.99
CA GLY A 92 -28.87 -24.44 -4.47
C GLY A 92 -27.91 -23.87 -5.53
N GLU A 93 -27.96 -24.34 -6.78
CA GLU A 93 -27.19 -23.78 -7.89
C GLU A 93 -27.90 -22.58 -8.54
N GLU A 94 -27.09 -21.69 -9.12
CA GLU A 94 -27.54 -20.54 -9.89
C GLU A 94 -26.80 -20.49 -11.24
N LEU A 95 -27.56 -20.25 -12.31
CA LEU A 95 -27.10 -20.15 -13.69
C LEU A 95 -27.26 -18.69 -14.15
N GLY A 96 -26.19 -18.12 -14.72
CA GLY A 96 -26.15 -16.75 -15.25
C GLY A 96 -26.34 -15.65 -14.22
N GLY A 97 -25.79 -15.83 -13.02
CA GLY A 97 -25.50 -14.71 -12.12
C GLY A 97 -24.32 -13.90 -12.65
N LEU A 98 -24.34 -12.58 -12.44
CA LEU A 98 -23.22 -11.65 -12.70
C LEU A 98 -21.94 -11.98 -11.91
N GLY A 99 -21.97 -12.97 -11.01
CA GLY A 99 -20.81 -13.41 -10.23
C GLY A 99 -19.69 -14.00 -11.08
N ASP A 100 -19.98 -14.84 -12.08
CA ASP A 100 -18.91 -15.52 -12.84
C ASP A 100 -18.18 -14.57 -13.81
N GLU A 101 -18.90 -13.68 -14.48
CA GLU A 101 -18.30 -12.63 -15.33
C GLU A 101 -17.50 -11.61 -14.51
N LEU A 102 -18.04 -11.21 -13.35
CA LEU A 102 -17.35 -10.34 -12.40
C LEU A 102 -16.08 -11.00 -11.85
N MET A 103 -16.18 -12.26 -11.40
CA MET A 103 -15.03 -13.04 -10.92
C MET A 103 -13.98 -13.22 -12.02
N ARG A 104 -14.41 -13.49 -13.27
CA ARG A 104 -13.49 -13.58 -14.42
C ARG A 104 -12.80 -12.25 -14.67
N ALA A 105 -13.51 -11.13 -14.61
CA ALA A 105 -12.93 -9.80 -14.73
C ALA A 105 -11.98 -9.47 -13.57
N GLN A 106 -12.29 -9.89 -12.33
CA GLN A 106 -11.41 -9.73 -11.17
C GLN A 106 -10.14 -10.56 -11.29
N VAL A 107 -10.25 -11.81 -11.77
CA VAL A 107 -9.08 -12.66 -12.07
C VAL A 107 -8.21 -11.97 -13.11
N HIS A 108 -8.80 -11.51 -14.22
CA HIS A 108 -8.07 -10.79 -15.26
C HIS A 108 -7.37 -9.53 -14.72
N GLU A 109 -8.10 -8.66 -14.00
CA GLU A 109 -7.54 -7.45 -13.40
C GLU A 109 -6.40 -7.77 -12.42
N THR A 110 -6.55 -8.82 -11.60
CA THR A 110 -5.52 -9.22 -10.64
C THR A 110 -4.24 -9.67 -11.34
N VAL A 111 -4.36 -10.44 -12.42
CA VAL A 111 -3.21 -10.87 -13.24
C VAL A 111 -2.55 -9.65 -13.90
N GLU A 112 -3.34 -8.71 -14.42
CA GLU A 112 -2.79 -7.50 -15.03
C GLU A 112 -2.05 -6.62 -14.02
N GLN A 113 -2.61 -6.41 -12.82
CA GLN A 113 -1.96 -5.65 -11.75
C GLN A 113 -0.68 -6.33 -11.25
N HIS A 114 -0.65 -7.67 -11.22
CA HIS A 114 0.55 -8.43 -10.91
C HIS A 114 1.65 -8.18 -11.95
N LEU A 115 1.34 -8.29 -13.26
CA LEU A 115 2.32 -8.07 -14.33
C LEU A 115 2.83 -6.61 -14.37
N LYS A 116 1.94 -5.63 -14.13
CA LYS A 116 2.34 -4.22 -13.96
C LYS A 116 3.33 -4.07 -12.80
N LYS A 117 3.07 -4.78 -11.70
CA LYS A 117 3.95 -4.73 -10.52
C LYS A 117 5.30 -5.39 -10.78
N GLU A 118 5.32 -6.56 -11.40
CA GLU A 118 6.53 -7.26 -11.84
C GLU A 118 7.39 -6.35 -12.75
N LEU A 119 6.75 -5.64 -13.68
CA LEU A 119 7.45 -4.67 -14.54
C LEU A 119 8.03 -3.51 -13.73
N ALA A 120 7.28 -2.96 -12.77
CA ALA A 120 7.70 -1.81 -11.95
C ALA A 120 8.85 -2.14 -10.98
N VAL A 121 8.98 -3.39 -10.54
CA VAL A 121 10.05 -3.84 -9.64
C VAL A 121 11.17 -4.60 -10.37
N LYS A 122 11.10 -4.69 -11.70
CA LYS A 122 12.12 -5.35 -12.53
C LYS A 122 13.50 -4.76 -12.24
N GLY A 123 14.46 -5.63 -11.91
CA GLY A 123 15.83 -5.25 -11.57
C GLY A 123 16.04 -4.78 -10.13
N LYS A 124 14.99 -4.68 -9.30
CA LYS A 124 15.09 -4.33 -7.87
C LYS A 124 15.27 -5.54 -6.94
N GLY A 125 15.31 -6.76 -7.50
CA GLY A 125 15.43 -7.99 -6.71
C GLY A 125 14.22 -8.27 -5.81
N ILE A 126 13.02 -7.80 -6.18
CA ILE A 126 11.80 -8.00 -5.39
C ILE A 126 10.93 -8.99 -6.14
N LYS A 127 10.59 -10.10 -5.49
CA LYS A 127 9.61 -11.04 -6.02
C LYS A 127 8.20 -10.55 -5.73
N VAL A 128 7.29 -10.66 -6.70
CA VAL A 128 5.88 -10.27 -6.56
C VAL A 128 5.04 -11.51 -6.30
N LEU A 129 4.16 -11.47 -5.30
CA LEU A 129 3.18 -12.52 -5.03
C LEU A 129 1.75 -11.97 -5.04
N SER A 130 0.83 -12.78 -5.53
CA SER A 130 -0.62 -12.53 -5.53
C SER A 130 -1.37 -13.62 -4.80
N LEU A 131 -2.36 -13.23 -4.01
CA LEU A 131 -3.21 -14.15 -3.25
C LEU A 131 -4.67 -14.04 -3.73
N PHE A 132 -5.26 -15.17 -4.08
CA PHE A 132 -6.68 -15.32 -4.42
C PHE A 132 -7.41 -16.04 -3.30
N PHE A 133 -8.46 -15.43 -2.78
CA PHE A 133 -9.40 -16.08 -1.87
C PHE A 133 -10.62 -16.56 -2.63
N ILE A 134 -10.78 -17.88 -2.71
CA ILE A 134 -11.88 -18.54 -3.45
C ILE A 134 -12.95 -19.05 -2.49
N ASP A 135 -14.17 -19.12 -2.98
CA ASP A 135 -15.35 -19.62 -2.26
C ASP A 135 -15.41 -21.15 -2.17
N LYS A 136 -14.88 -21.87 -3.17
CA LYS A 136 -14.87 -23.34 -3.23
C LYS A 136 -13.60 -23.85 -3.89
N VAL A 137 -13.01 -24.91 -3.33
CA VAL A 137 -11.82 -25.59 -3.92
C VAL A 137 -12.10 -26.08 -5.34
N ALA A 138 -13.29 -26.63 -5.58
CA ALA A 138 -13.73 -27.13 -6.89
C ALA A 138 -13.73 -26.05 -7.99
N ASN A 139 -13.86 -24.76 -7.62
CA ASN A 139 -13.80 -23.67 -8.60
C ASN A 139 -12.38 -23.46 -9.13
N TYR A 140 -11.34 -23.91 -8.41
CA TYR A 140 -9.95 -23.85 -8.86
C TYR A 140 -9.41 -25.22 -9.31
N ARG A 141 -9.68 -26.30 -8.55
CA ARG A 141 -9.15 -27.65 -8.80
C ARG A 141 -10.25 -28.70 -8.66
N VAL A 142 -10.41 -29.50 -9.72
CA VAL A 142 -11.32 -30.65 -9.78
C VAL A 142 -10.49 -31.92 -9.64
N TYR A 143 -10.95 -32.86 -8.82
CA TYR A 143 -10.30 -34.15 -8.60
C TYR A 143 -11.09 -35.23 -9.34
N GLY A 144 -10.43 -35.98 -10.22
CA GLY A 144 -10.99 -37.14 -10.89
C GLY A 144 -11.00 -38.37 -9.97
N ASP A 145 -11.92 -39.30 -10.23
CA ASP A 145 -12.06 -40.55 -9.48
C ASP A 145 -10.81 -41.46 -9.57
N ASP A 146 -9.98 -41.24 -10.60
CA ASP A 146 -8.70 -41.91 -10.84
C ASP A 146 -7.51 -41.28 -10.11
N GLY A 147 -7.74 -40.21 -9.33
CA GLY A 147 -6.70 -39.44 -8.63
C GLY A 147 -6.00 -38.39 -9.50
N SER A 148 -6.45 -38.17 -10.74
CA SER A 148 -6.00 -37.06 -11.57
C SER A 148 -6.60 -35.73 -11.08
N THR A 149 -5.96 -34.61 -11.43
CA THR A 149 -6.48 -33.27 -11.15
C THR A 149 -6.61 -32.46 -12.43
N SER A 150 -7.69 -31.69 -12.55
CA SER A 150 -7.89 -30.71 -13.62
C SER A 150 -8.28 -29.35 -13.06
N LEU A 151 -8.18 -28.31 -13.89
CA LEU A 151 -8.54 -26.96 -13.48
C LEU A 151 -10.06 -26.77 -13.47
N GLY A 152 -10.55 -26.22 -12.37
CA GLY A 152 -11.90 -25.65 -12.29
C GLY A 152 -11.98 -24.32 -13.03
N LYS A 153 -13.18 -23.72 -13.04
CA LYS A 153 -13.48 -22.49 -13.81
C LYS A 153 -12.51 -21.32 -13.55
N ILE A 154 -12.16 -21.05 -12.29
CA ILE A 154 -11.25 -19.95 -11.91
C ILE A 154 -9.82 -20.24 -12.39
N GLY A 155 -9.37 -21.50 -12.30
CA GLY A 155 -8.06 -21.92 -12.80
C GLY A 155 -7.96 -21.71 -14.32
N GLN A 156 -9.00 -22.08 -15.07
CA GLN A 156 -9.06 -21.88 -16.52
C GLN A 156 -9.04 -20.37 -16.87
N TRP A 157 -9.86 -19.56 -16.21
CA TRP A 157 -9.87 -18.10 -16.44
C TRP A 157 -8.52 -17.44 -16.10
N PHE A 158 -7.83 -17.95 -15.08
CA PHE A 158 -6.49 -17.49 -14.74
C PHE A 158 -5.50 -17.77 -15.88
N GLU A 159 -5.45 -19.01 -16.38
CA GLU A 159 -4.52 -19.36 -17.45
C GLU A 159 -4.82 -18.59 -18.74
N GLU A 160 -6.10 -18.42 -19.08
CA GLU A 160 -6.53 -17.57 -20.20
C GLU A 160 -6.02 -16.13 -20.05
N ALA A 161 -6.29 -15.49 -18.92
CA ALA A 161 -5.88 -14.11 -18.67
C ALA A 161 -4.36 -13.95 -18.66
N TYR A 162 -3.63 -14.88 -18.04
CA TYR A 162 -2.17 -14.86 -17.99
C TYR A 162 -1.56 -14.97 -19.39
N ASN A 163 -2.05 -15.92 -20.20
CA ASN A 163 -1.55 -16.12 -21.56
C ASN A 163 -1.89 -14.93 -22.47
N GLU A 164 -3.09 -14.36 -22.36
CA GLU A 164 -3.45 -13.15 -23.11
C GLU A 164 -2.55 -11.98 -22.73
N LEU A 165 -2.39 -11.70 -21.44
CA LEU A 165 -1.67 -10.53 -20.95
C LEU A 165 -0.16 -10.64 -21.24
N THR A 166 0.47 -11.79 -21.03
CA THR A 166 1.91 -11.98 -21.29
C THR A 166 2.29 -11.87 -22.76
N GLN A 167 1.34 -12.01 -23.68
CA GLN A 167 1.55 -11.76 -25.11
C GLN A 167 1.52 -10.28 -25.49
N LYS A 168 0.97 -9.39 -24.63
CA LYS A 168 0.96 -7.95 -24.90
C LYS A 168 2.40 -7.44 -24.99
N PRO A 169 2.73 -6.53 -25.94
CA PRO A 169 4.09 -6.03 -26.13
C PRO A 169 4.75 -5.50 -24.84
N LEU A 170 3.94 -4.93 -23.94
CA LEU A 170 4.38 -4.37 -22.66
C LEU A 170 4.92 -5.42 -21.68
N TYR A 171 4.37 -6.64 -21.68
CA TYR A 171 4.72 -7.70 -20.71
C TYR A 171 5.51 -8.86 -21.34
N LYS A 172 5.73 -8.81 -22.65
CA LYS A 172 6.40 -9.88 -23.39
C LYS A 172 7.81 -10.13 -22.85
N GLY A 173 8.07 -11.38 -22.44
CA GLY A 173 9.37 -11.78 -21.88
C GLY A 173 9.63 -11.26 -20.47
N LEU A 174 8.61 -10.75 -19.76
CA LEU A 174 8.74 -10.33 -18.37
C LEU A 174 8.93 -11.51 -17.42
N LEU A 175 8.12 -12.57 -17.62
CA LEU A 175 8.22 -13.84 -16.91
C LEU A 175 8.48 -14.94 -17.94
N SER A 176 9.46 -15.80 -17.67
CA SER A 176 9.87 -16.90 -18.57
C SER A 176 9.33 -18.27 -18.14
N PHE A 177 8.45 -18.30 -17.14
CA PHE A 177 7.90 -19.53 -16.58
C PHE A 177 6.64 -19.97 -17.32
N PRO A 178 6.43 -21.28 -17.52
CA PRO A 178 5.17 -21.81 -18.04
C PRO A 178 4.00 -21.46 -17.12
N VAL A 179 2.81 -21.26 -17.69
CA VAL A 179 1.63 -20.79 -16.95
C VAL A 179 1.27 -21.75 -15.82
N GLU A 180 1.32 -23.06 -16.08
CA GLU A 180 0.99 -24.12 -15.14
C GLU A 180 1.91 -24.17 -13.90
N GLN A 181 3.07 -23.50 -13.95
CA GLN A 181 4.03 -23.44 -12.83
C GLN A 181 3.93 -22.15 -12.02
N VAL A 182 3.30 -21.09 -12.55
CA VAL A 182 3.24 -19.80 -11.84
C VAL A 182 2.12 -19.73 -10.82
N HIS A 183 1.17 -20.66 -10.84
CA HIS A 183 0.05 -20.69 -9.90
C HIS A 183 -0.14 -22.03 -9.23
N ASN A 184 -0.57 -22.02 -7.96
CA ASN A 184 -0.99 -23.24 -7.27
C ASN A 184 -1.98 -22.96 -6.13
N GLY A 185 -2.64 -24.01 -5.65
CA GLY A 185 -3.65 -23.95 -4.60
C GLY A 185 -3.13 -24.36 -3.21
N TYR A 186 -3.52 -23.62 -2.18
CA TYR A 186 -3.35 -23.98 -0.77
C TYR A 186 -4.71 -24.38 -0.17
N PHE A 187 -4.90 -25.67 0.10
CA PHE A 187 -6.15 -26.20 0.66
C PHE A 187 -5.84 -26.98 1.96
N SER A 188 -6.16 -26.40 3.11
CA SER A 188 -5.79 -26.98 4.41
C SER A 188 -6.66 -28.19 4.79
N GLN A 189 -6.05 -29.25 5.34
CA GLN A 189 -6.74 -30.44 5.90
C GLN A 189 -7.02 -30.30 7.40
N ASP A 190 -8.27 -30.43 7.84
CA ASP A 190 -8.60 -30.42 9.27
C ASP A 190 -8.12 -31.71 9.98
N LYS A 191 -7.58 -31.58 11.21
CA LYS A 191 -6.97 -32.70 11.99
C LYS A 191 -7.97 -33.73 12.51
N LYS A 192 -9.27 -33.60 12.20
CA LYS A 192 -10.37 -34.42 12.76
C LYS A 192 -11.14 -35.28 11.77
N GLY A 193 -10.62 -35.53 10.57
CA GLY A 193 -11.11 -36.61 9.68
C GLY A 193 -12.58 -36.50 9.23
N LYS A 194 -13.26 -35.36 9.44
CA LYS A 194 -14.55 -35.06 8.80
C LYS A 194 -14.28 -34.28 7.52
N LEU A 195 -14.56 -34.92 6.39
CA LEU A 195 -14.46 -34.35 5.04
C LEU A 195 -15.34 -33.09 4.94
N LYS A 196 -14.71 -31.92 4.90
CA LYS A 196 -15.23 -30.74 4.20
C LYS A 196 -14.60 -30.76 2.81
N ASP A 197 -15.31 -31.28 1.81
CA ASP A 197 -15.02 -31.16 0.35
C ASP A 197 -13.54 -31.02 -0.08
N THR A 198 -12.65 -31.82 0.49
CA THR A 198 -11.21 -31.78 0.16
C THR A 198 -10.59 -33.17 0.30
N SER A 199 -10.43 -33.86 -0.83
CA SER A 199 -9.53 -35.00 -0.93
C SER A 199 -8.14 -34.52 -1.39
N GLY A 200 -7.48 -33.68 -0.59
CA GLY A 200 -6.10 -33.24 -0.84
C GLY A 200 -5.08 -34.33 -0.51
N LYS A 201 -5.12 -35.46 -1.23
CA LYS A 201 -4.20 -36.59 -1.07
C LYS A 201 -3.16 -36.67 -2.20
N THR A 202 -3.07 -35.66 -3.05
CA THR A 202 -2.12 -35.67 -4.17
C THR A 202 -0.76 -35.18 -3.70
N LYS A 203 0.31 -35.71 -4.32
CA LYS A 203 1.68 -35.29 -4.05
C LYS A 203 1.86 -33.78 -4.30
N ASP A 204 1.19 -33.26 -5.32
CA ASP A 204 1.25 -31.84 -5.70
C ASP A 204 0.67 -30.92 -4.62
N ASP A 205 -0.35 -31.38 -3.88
CA ASP A 205 -0.91 -30.64 -2.74
C ASP A 205 0.06 -30.62 -1.54
N GLU A 206 0.76 -31.73 -1.28
CA GLU A 206 1.76 -31.83 -0.21
C GLU A 206 3.01 -30.97 -0.50
N ASP A 207 3.49 -30.98 -1.75
CA ASP A 207 4.64 -30.19 -2.18
C ASP A 207 4.33 -28.68 -2.14
N THR A 208 3.12 -28.30 -2.55
CA THR A 208 2.65 -26.90 -2.49
C THR A 208 2.46 -26.42 -1.05
N TYR A 209 1.87 -27.26 -0.19
CA TYR A 209 1.75 -26.96 1.23
C TYR A 209 3.13 -26.75 1.88
N SER A 210 4.09 -27.61 1.55
CA SER A 210 5.46 -27.53 2.05
C SER A 210 6.15 -26.25 1.56
N LEU A 211 6.00 -25.88 0.29
CA LEU A 211 6.56 -24.64 -0.25
C LEU A 211 5.97 -23.39 0.43
N ILE A 212 4.65 -23.34 0.60
CA ILE A 212 3.96 -22.15 1.14
C ILE A 212 4.14 -22.03 2.67
N MET A 213 4.19 -23.14 3.42
CA MET A 213 4.25 -23.14 4.89
C MET A 213 5.64 -23.40 5.47
N GLN A 214 6.41 -24.32 4.89
CA GLN A 214 7.69 -24.78 5.46
C GLN A 214 8.88 -24.09 4.81
N LYS A 215 8.84 -23.89 3.48
CA LYS A 215 9.90 -23.28 2.67
C LYS A 215 9.53 -21.88 2.19
N LYS A 216 8.90 -21.09 3.07
CA LYS A 216 8.40 -19.74 2.78
C LYS A 216 9.48 -18.76 2.30
N GLU A 217 10.75 -18.99 2.65
CA GLU A 217 11.90 -18.21 2.18
C GLU A 217 12.23 -18.53 0.72
N GLU A 218 12.11 -19.80 0.29
CA GLU A 218 12.25 -20.20 -1.11
C GLU A 218 11.15 -19.56 -1.98
N LEU A 219 9.95 -19.32 -1.42
CA LEU A 219 8.88 -18.63 -2.14
C LEU A 219 9.26 -17.17 -2.49
N LEU A 220 10.23 -16.55 -1.81
CA LEU A 220 10.73 -15.20 -2.11
C LEU A 220 11.84 -15.17 -3.18
N ASP A 221 12.36 -16.33 -3.56
CA ASP A 221 13.36 -16.47 -4.61
C ASP A 221 12.74 -16.23 -5.99
N VAL A 222 13.34 -15.32 -6.78
CA VAL A 222 12.90 -14.98 -8.14
C VAL A 222 12.89 -16.18 -9.09
N ASP A 223 13.75 -17.17 -8.87
CA ASP A 223 13.88 -18.36 -9.70
C ASP A 223 12.77 -19.39 -9.43
N VAL A 224 12.09 -19.30 -8.28
CA VAL A 224 10.92 -20.14 -7.99
C VAL A 224 9.72 -19.65 -8.82
N PRO A 225 9.11 -20.48 -9.69
CA PRO A 225 8.05 -20.05 -10.61
C PRO A 225 6.77 -19.57 -9.91
N LEU A 226 6.40 -20.19 -8.78
CA LEU A 226 5.15 -19.93 -8.07
C LEU A 226 5.05 -18.46 -7.61
N ARG A 227 3.99 -17.79 -8.05
CA ARG A 227 3.68 -16.37 -7.81
C ARG A 227 2.22 -16.10 -7.44
N PHE A 228 1.30 -16.93 -7.93
CA PHE A 228 -0.12 -16.80 -7.68
C PHE A 228 -0.61 -17.95 -6.78
N ILE A 229 -1.19 -17.60 -5.65
CA ILE A 229 -1.61 -18.57 -4.63
C ILE A 229 -3.13 -18.52 -4.50
N PHE A 230 -3.80 -19.65 -4.66
CA PHE A 230 -5.25 -19.78 -4.49
C PHE A 230 -5.57 -20.42 -3.16
N SER A 231 -6.37 -19.79 -2.31
CA SER A 231 -6.72 -20.28 -0.98
C SER A 231 -8.23 -20.24 -0.73
N HIS A 232 -8.79 -21.30 -0.16
CA HIS A 232 -10.20 -21.36 0.24
C HIS A 232 -10.43 -20.86 1.69
N THR A 233 -9.39 -20.88 2.52
CA THR A 233 -9.46 -20.41 3.92
C THR A 233 -8.39 -19.36 4.17
N ALA A 234 -8.56 -18.53 5.20
CA ALA A 234 -7.45 -17.77 5.75
C ALA A 234 -6.26 -18.72 5.99
N LEU A 235 -5.08 -18.35 5.47
CA LEU A 235 -3.87 -19.14 5.62
C LEU A 235 -3.61 -19.39 7.11
N ARG A 236 -3.04 -20.56 7.48
CA ARG A 236 -2.90 -20.92 8.91
C ARG A 236 -2.02 -19.92 9.66
N GLU A 237 -2.12 -19.94 10.99
CA GLU A 237 -1.14 -19.29 11.87
C GLU A 237 0.28 -19.75 11.46
N GLY A 238 1.16 -18.79 11.17
CA GLY A 238 2.52 -19.04 10.67
C GLY A 238 2.77 -18.67 9.20
N TRP A 239 1.72 -18.45 8.38
CA TRP A 239 1.90 -17.83 7.07
C TRP A 239 2.07 -16.32 7.19
N ASP A 240 3.22 -15.87 6.73
CA ASP A 240 3.67 -14.50 6.86
C ASP A 240 4.69 -14.23 5.74
N ASN A 241 4.18 -13.79 4.59
CA ASN A 241 5.01 -13.42 3.46
C ASN A 241 4.87 -11.91 3.18
N PRO A 242 5.97 -11.15 3.24
CA PRO A 242 5.94 -9.70 3.08
C PRO A 242 5.76 -9.22 1.63
N ASN A 243 5.92 -10.10 0.64
CA ASN A 243 5.94 -9.75 -0.78
C ASN A 243 4.59 -9.95 -1.48
N VAL A 244 3.50 -9.95 -0.72
CA VAL A 244 2.13 -10.04 -1.24
C VAL A 244 1.69 -8.64 -1.67
N PHE A 245 1.60 -8.42 -2.98
CA PHE A 245 1.24 -7.12 -3.55
C PHE A 245 -0.20 -7.06 -4.04
N GLN A 246 -0.82 -8.20 -4.31
CA GLN A 246 -2.22 -8.28 -4.71
C GLN A 246 -2.99 -9.26 -3.83
N ILE A 247 -4.18 -8.85 -3.41
CA ILE A 247 -5.18 -9.72 -2.78
C ILE A 247 -6.47 -9.61 -3.58
N CYS A 248 -6.94 -10.73 -4.11
CA CYS A 248 -8.21 -10.83 -4.82
C CYS A 248 -9.18 -11.67 -3.99
N THR A 249 -10.28 -11.06 -3.57
CA THR A 249 -11.34 -11.76 -2.82
C THR A 249 -12.47 -12.10 -3.79
N LEU A 250 -12.49 -13.35 -4.26
CA LEU A 250 -13.55 -13.89 -5.12
C LEU A 250 -14.71 -14.48 -4.31
N ASN A 251 -14.58 -14.53 -2.98
CA ASN A 251 -15.61 -15.04 -2.08
C ASN A 251 -16.61 -13.94 -1.66
N GLU A 252 -17.89 -14.30 -1.51
CA GLU A 252 -18.88 -13.45 -0.82
C GLU A 252 -18.78 -13.70 0.69
N THR A 253 -17.68 -13.27 1.32
CA THR A 253 -17.52 -13.48 2.76
C THR A 253 -18.44 -12.54 3.53
N LYS A 254 -19.49 -13.10 4.14
CA LYS A 254 -20.45 -12.38 5.02
C LYS A 254 -19.92 -12.05 6.42
N SER A 255 -18.71 -12.49 6.77
CA SER A 255 -18.11 -12.32 8.09
C SER A 255 -16.95 -11.33 8.01
N GLN A 256 -17.15 -10.17 8.63
CA GLN A 256 -16.20 -9.05 8.63
C GLN A 256 -14.84 -9.44 9.22
N ASP A 257 -14.82 -10.15 10.34
CA ASP A 257 -13.60 -10.61 11.03
C ASP A 257 -12.61 -11.42 10.15
N LYS A 258 -13.12 -12.17 9.16
CA LYS A 258 -12.27 -12.96 8.25
C LYS A 258 -11.57 -12.11 7.20
N LYS A 259 -12.24 -11.08 6.66
CA LYS A 259 -11.67 -10.20 5.63
C LYS A 259 -10.41 -9.48 6.16
N ARG A 260 -10.45 -9.01 7.40
CA ARG A 260 -9.29 -8.36 8.05
C ARG A 260 -8.09 -9.29 8.21
N GLN A 261 -8.31 -10.54 8.64
CA GLN A 261 -7.23 -11.52 8.74
C GLN A 261 -6.63 -11.89 7.38
N GLU A 262 -7.41 -11.78 6.31
CA GLU A 262 -6.99 -12.04 4.93
C GLU A 262 -6.13 -10.88 4.40
N ILE A 263 -6.57 -9.62 4.61
CA ILE A 263 -5.89 -8.40 4.13
C ILE A 263 -4.65 -8.07 4.96
N GLY A 264 -4.70 -8.23 6.28
CA GLY A 264 -3.60 -7.90 7.21
C GLY A 264 -2.30 -8.66 6.93
N ARG A 265 -2.36 -9.73 6.14
CA ARG A 265 -1.19 -10.51 5.73
C ARG A 265 -0.40 -9.88 4.57
N GLY A 266 -1.00 -8.95 3.82
CA GLY A 266 -0.35 -8.22 2.73
C GLY A 266 0.12 -6.80 3.10
N LEU A 267 -0.06 -6.37 4.36
CA LEU A 267 0.31 -5.01 4.81
C LEU A 267 1.75 -4.88 5.30
N ARG A 268 2.57 -5.91 5.11
CA ARG A 268 3.97 -5.92 5.55
C ARG A 268 4.86 -5.29 4.50
N LEU A 269 5.93 -4.64 4.95
CA LEU A 269 6.94 -4.10 4.05
C LEU A 269 7.65 -5.24 3.29
N PRO A 270 7.63 -5.24 1.95
CA PRO A 270 8.27 -6.25 1.13
C PRO A 270 9.77 -6.28 1.34
N VAL A 271 10.40 -7.40 1.00
CA VAL A 271 11.85 -7.58 1.03
C VAL A 271 12.43 -7.79 -0.36
N ASN A 272 13.67 -7.35 -0.54
CA ASN A 272 14.49 -7.70 -1.70
C ASN A 272 15.13 -9.09 -1.52
N GLN A 273 15.89 -9.56 -2.52
CA GLN A 273 16.60 -10.84 -2.48
C GLN A 273 17.66 -10.92 -1.35
N GLN A 274 18.08 -9.78 -0.81
CA GLN A 274 19.01 -9.68 0.32
C GLN A 274 18.29 -9.79 1.68
N GLY A 275 16.95 -9.88 1.69
CA GLY A 275 16.14 -9.92 2.90
C GLY A 275 15.89 -8.55 3.55
N GLU A 276 16.33 -7.47 2.90
CA GLU A 276 16.19 -6.11 3.41
C GLU A 276 14.79 -5.56 3.12
N ARG A 277 14.20 -4.86 4.10
CA ARG A 277 12.89 -4.23 3.94
C ARG A 277 12.97 -3.06 2.98
N VAL A 278 12.16 -3.10 1.94
CA VAL A 278 12.02 -2.01 0.97
C VAL A 278 11.14 -0.92 1.59
N ARG A 279 11.71 0.28 1.79
CA ARG A 279 11.02 1.44 2.39
C ARG A 279 10.47 2.43 1.34
N ASP A 280 10.57 2.08 0.06
CA ASP A 280 10.05 2.89 -1.04
C ASP A 280 8.52 2.81 -1.11
N ASP A 281 7.84 3.91 -0.76
CA ASP A 281 6.37 3.99 -0.72
C ASP A 281 5.70 3.76 -2.08
N SER A 282 6.40 4.03 -3.18
CA SER A 282 5.92 3.70 -4.53
C SER A 282 5.86 2.18 -4.77
N VAL A 283 6.71 1.43 -4.06
CA VAL A 283 6.73 -0.02 -4.07
C VAL A 283 5.74 -0.59 -3.05
N ASN A 284 5.61 0.03 -1.88
CA ASN A 284 4.88 -0.48 -0.72
C ASN A 284 3.36 -0.27 -0.81
N ARG A 285 2.75 -0.74 -1.90
CA ARG A 285 1.31 -0.59 -2.14
C ARG A 285 0.65 -1.94 -2.38
N LEU A 286 -0.21 -2.34 -1.44
CA LEU A 286 -1.09 -3.48 -1.56
C LEU A 286 -2.30 -3.11 -2.43
N THR A 287 -2.54 -3.91 -3.47
CA THR A 287 -3.72 -3.77 -4.33
C THR A 287 -4.75 -4.82 -3.93
N VAL A 288 -5.88 -4.39 -3.39
CA VAL A 288 -7.01 -5.28 -3.12
C VAL A 288 -8.07 -5.14 -4.22
N ILE A 289 -8.51 -6.28 -4.73
CA ILE A 289 -9.56 -6.46 -5.74
C ILE A 289 -10.71 -7.19 -5.06
N ALA A 290 -11.85 -6.52 -4.89
CA ALA A 290 -13.00 -7.03 -4.12
C ALA A 290 -14.31 -6.88 -4.89
N ASN A 291 -15.35 -7.59 -4.41
CA ASN A 291 -16.73 -7.59 -4.94
C ASN A 291 -17.60 -6.46 -4.37
N GLU A 292 -17.05 -5.57 -3.54
CA GLU A 292 -17.80 -4.48 -2.90
C GLU A 292 -17.29 -3.11 -3.36
N SER A 293 -18.09 -2.07 -3.14
CA SER A 293 -17.70 -0.71 -3.50
C SER A 293 -16.43 -0.31 -2.74
N TYR A 294 -15.59 0.48 -3.40
CA TYR A 294 -14.43 1.11 -2.80
C TYR A 294 -14.74 1.78 -1.45
N GLU A 295 -15.86 2.51 -1.41
CA GLU A 295 -16.28 3.29 -0.24
C GLU A 295 -16.71 2.38 0.90
N ASP A 296 -17.48 1.34 0.62
CA ASP A 296 -17.93 0.37 1.63
C ASP A 296 -16.75 -0.39 2.23
N PHE A 297 -15.79 -0.81 1.40
CA PHE A 297 -14.56 -1.47 1.86
C PHE A 297 -13.73 -0.57 2.78
N ALA A 298 -13.48 0.68 2.36
CA ALA A 298 -12.66 1.62 3.12
C ALA A 298 -13.33 2.04 4.43
N ASN A 299 -14.66 2.20 4.43
CA ASN A 299 -15.44 2.57 5.61
C ASN A 299 -15.48 1.40 6.63
N GLN A 300 -15.77 0.18 6.18
CA GLN A 300 -15.78 -1.01 7.05
C GLN A 300 -14.42 -1.23 7.72
N LEU A 301 -13.33 -1.13 6.95
CA LEU A 301 -11.98 -1.29 7.49
C LEU A 301 -11.68 -0.24 8.57
N GLN A 302 -12.09 1.03 8.39
CA GLN A 302 -11.91 2.09 9.39
C GLN A 302 -12.68 1.80 10.68
N THR A 303 -13.98 1.52 10.57
CA THR A 303 -14.83 1.21 11.73
C THR A 303 -14.25 0.06 12.56
N GLU A 304 -13.77 -1.00 11.90
CA GLU A 304 -13.19 -2.16 12.58
C GLU A 304 -11.87 -1.85 13.33
N TYR A 305 -11.04 -0.95 12.82
CA TYR A 305 -9.82 -0.53 13.54
C TYR A 305 -10.15 0.37 14.75
N GLU A 306 -11.20 1.19 14.65
CA GLU A 306 -11.70 2.00 15.78
C GLU A 306 -12.22 1.13 16.92
N ASP A 307 -13.07 0.14 16.58
CA ASP A 307 -13.76 -0.72 17.56
C ASP A 307 -12.78 -1.62 18.35
N ASP A 308 -11.77 -2.20 17.71
CA ASP A 308 -10.90 -3.21 18.32
C ASP A 308 -9.68 -2.62 19.06
N TYR A 309 -9.15 -1.49 18.61
CA TYR A 309 -7.96 -0.88 19.21
C TYR A 309 -8.29 0.37 20.04
N GLY A 310 -9.54 0.83 20.02
CA GLY A 310 -9.93 2.09 20.66
C GLY A 310 -9.19 3.30 20.09
N ILE A 311 -8.65 3.18 18.87
CA ILE A 311 -7.94 4.26 18.17
C ILE A 311 -9.01 5.07 17.45
N GLY A 312 -9.25 6.32 17.84
CA GLY A 312 -10.12 7.23 17.08
C GLY A 312 -9.43 7.63 15.77
N PHE A 313 -9.82 7.03 14.64
CA PHE A 313 -9.39 7.51 13.34
C PHE A 313 -10.11 8.82 13.02
N GLY A 314 -9.43 9.74 12.34
CA GLY A 314 -10.00 11.04 12.01
C GLY A 314 -10.17 11.99 13.19
N GLN A 315 -9.86 11.60 14.44
CA GLN A 315 -9.98 12.47 15.60
C GLN A 315 -8.76 13.38 15.73
N VAL A 316 -8.98 14.67 15.59
CA VAL A 316 -7.96 15.72 15.70
C VAL A 316 -7.90 16.18 17.15
N ASP A 317 -6.74 16.00 17.78
CA ASP A 317 -6.49 16.49 19.13
C ASP A 317 -6.37 18.03 19.15
N ILE A 318 -6.70 18.66 20.29
CA ILE A 318 -6.61 20.12 20.45
C ILE A 318 -5.20 20.67 20.16
N THR A 319 -4.17 19.83 20.33
CA THR A 319 -2.75 20.15 20.14
C THR A 319 -2.22 19.77 18.77
N ALA A 320 -3.05 19.23 17.87
CA ALA A 320 -2.62 18.72 16.56
C ALA A 320 -1.89 19.76 15.70
N PHE A 321 -2.22 21.05 15.86
CA PHE A 321 -1.60 22.13 15.12
C PHE A 321 -0.54 22.90 15.92
N ALA A 322 -0.31 22.56 17.19
CA ALA A 322 0.50 23.37 18.10
C ALA A 322 1.97 23.49 17.65
N THR A 323 2.46 22.51 16.90
CA THR A 323 3.82 22.47 16.33
C THR A 323 3.91 23.08 14.93
N LEU A 324 2.81 23.55 14.34
CA LEU A 324 2.89 24.26 13.07
C LEU A 324 3.64 25.58 13.28
N ALA A 325 4.46 25.95 12.29
CA ALA A 325 5.26 27.17 12.35
C ALA A 325 4.52 28.33 11.68
N SER A 326 4.45 29.48 12.38
CA SER A 326 3.93 30.72 11.78
C SER A 326 4.91 31.24 10.72
N PRO A 327 4.47 31.59 9.50
CA PRO A 327 5.30 32.21 8.47
C PRO A 327 5.64 33.69 8.73
N GLU A 328 4.93 34.37 9.65
CA GLU A 328 5.03 35.83 9.81
C GLU A 328 6.24 36.30 10.65
N GLU A 329 6.80 35.45 11.49
CA GLU A 329 7.96 35.81 12.31
C GLU A 329 9.25 35.24 11.68
N GLN A 330 10.25 36.11 11.47
CA GLN A 330 11.61 35.72 11.06
C GLN A 330 12.30 34.75 12.06
N GLN A 331 11.63 34.42 13.17
CA GLN A 331 11.86 33.26 14.01
C GLN A 331 10.64 32.33 13.94
N TYR A 332 10.82 31.13 13.42
CA TYR A 332 9.81 30.08 13.33
C TYR A 332 9.45 29.55 14.74
N VAL A 333 8.60 30.29 15.45
CA VAL A 333 8.03 29.86 16.73
C VAL A 333 6.78 29.02 16.43
N ALA A 334 6.70 27.86 17.08
CA ALA A 334 5.51 27.03 17.04
C ALA A 334 4.29 27.83 17.51
N ILE A 335 3.17 27.77 16.78
CA ILE A 335 1.98 28.58 17.09
C ILE A 335 1.41 28.30 18.50
N GLY A 336 1.76 27.14 19.07
CA GLY A 336 1.45 26.80 20.45
C GLY A 336 0.03 26.26 20.63
N GLN A 337 -0.25 25.81 21.85
CA GLN A 337 -1.51 25.12 22.17
C GLN A 337 -2.74 26.02 22.08
N GLU A 338 -2.60 27.32 22.39
CA GLU A 338 -3.71 28.26 22.39
C GLU A 338 -4.18 28.56 20.95
N ALA A 339 -3.24 28.79 20.02
CA ALA A 339 -3.52 28.93 18.59
C ALA A 339 -4.07 27.63 17.99
N SER A 340 -3.48 26.48 18.32
CA SER A 340 -3.96 25.18 17.87
C SER A 340 -5.41 24.95 18.27
N LYS A 341 -5.77 25.32 19.51
CA LYS A 341 -7.15 25.25 19.99
C LYS A 341 -8.06 26.18 19.19
N ALA A 342 -7.66 27.42 18.91
CA ALA A 342 -8.45 28.35 18.11
C ALA A 342 -8.72 27.82 16.68
N ILE A 343 -7.72 27.18 16.07
CA ILE A 343 -7.87 26.51 14.76
C ILE A 343 -8.86 25.36 14.87
N VAL A 344 -8.74 24.48 15.88
CA VAL A 344 -9.68 23.35 16.09
C VAL A 344 -11.11 23.85 16.33
N ASP A 345 -11.28 24.89 17.16
CA ASP A 345 -12.58 25.48 17.46
C ASP A 345 -13.21 26.05 16.19
N SER A 346 -12.44 26.75 15.36
CA SER A 346 -12.93 27.25 14.06
C SER A 346 -13.28 26.13 13.07
N LEU A 347 -12.50 25.05 13.05
CA LEU A 347 -12.81 23.89 12.22
C LEU A 347 -14.10 23.19 12.67
N LYS A 348 -14.42 23.19 13.98
CA LYS A 348 -15.69 22.71 14.51
C LYS A 348 -16.85 23.64 14.15
N GLU A 349 -16.67 24.95 14.33
CA GLU A 349 -17.69 25.96 13.98
C GLU A 349 -18.08 25.91 12.51
N ASN A 350 -17.12 25.63 11.63
CA ASN A 350 -17.34 25.49 10.20
C ASN A 350 -17.69 24.06 9.77
N ASP A 351 -18.07 23.17 10.68
CA ASP A 351 -18.48 21.77 10.42
C ASP A 351 -17.42 20.91 9.70
N TYR A 352 -16.14 21.29 9.68
CA TYR A 352 -15.05 20.43 9.16
C TYR A 352 -14.65 19.36 10.18
N LEU A 353 -14.86 19.64 11.46
CA LEU A 353 -14.76 18.69 12.57
C LEU A 353 -16.13 18.56 13.24
N ASN A 354 -16.52 17.35 13.65
CA ASN A 354 -17.70 17.18 14.49
C ASN A 354 -17.39 17.48 15.97
N ASP A 355 -18.39 17.40 16.85
CA ASP A 355 -18.23 17.68 18.28
C ASP A 355 -17.14 16.82 18.96
N GLU A 356 -16.98 15.58 18.49
CA GLU A 356 -15.97 14.62 18.95
C GLU A 356 -14.56 14.92 18.40
N GLY A 357 -14.41 15.89 17.48
CA GLY A 357 -13.15 16.23 16.82
C GLY A 357 -12.83 15.36 15.60
N ARG A 358 -13.80 14.62 15.06
CA ARG A 358 -13.63 13.80 13.86
C ARG A 358 -13.79 14.63 12.59
N VAL A 359 -12.90 14.45 11.62
CA VAL A 359 -13.01 15.08 10.29
C VAL A 359 -14.28 14.64 9.56
N THR A 360 -15.06 15.60 9.08
CA THR A 360 -16.32 15.37 8.36
C THR A 360 -16.10 15.31 6.85
N ASP A 361 -17.11 14.83 6.11
CA ASP A 361 -17.08 14.82 4.63
C ASP A 361 -17.06 16.23 4.00
N LYS A 362 -17.28 17.30 4.78
CA LYS A 362 -17.13 18.68 4.31
C LYS A 362 -15.66 18.99 3.99
N PHE A 363 -14.71 18.31 4.66
CA PHE A 363 -13.28 18.41 4.37
C PHE A 363 -12.93 17.53 3.15
N ASP A 364 -12.95 18.11 1.96
CA ASP A 364 -12.65 17.42 0.70
C ASP A 364 -11.55 18.13 -0.11
N PRO A 365 -10.27 18.00 0.28
CA PRO A 365 -9.15 18.65 -0.41
C PRO A 365 -8.93 18.14 -1.85
N LYS A 366 -9.58 17.04 -2.25
CA LYS A 366 -9.53 16.52 -3.62
C LYS A 366 -10.44 17.31 -4.56
N ASN A 367 -11.48 17.95 -4.05
CA ASN A 367 -12.35 18.78 -4.85
C ASN A 367 -11.59 20.05 -5.31
N PRO A 368 -11.49 20.33 -6.62
CA PRO A 368 -10.79 21.52 -7.13
C PRO A 368 -11.36 22.85 -6.63
N HIS A 369 -12.61 22.87 -6.15
CA HIS A 369 -13.28 24.04 -5.59
C HIS A 369 -13.24 24.10 -4.06
N PHE A 370 -12.60 23.13 -3.40
CA PHE A 370 -12.48 23.13 -1.96
C PHE A 370 -11.50 24.20 -1.50
N VAL A 371 -11.97 25.04 -0.58
CA VAL A 371 -11.16 25.99 0.16
C VAL A 371 -11.51 25.80 1.63
N LEU A 372 -10.51 25.51 2.45
CA LEU A 372 -10.70 25.41 3.89
C LEU A 372 -10.99 26.82 4.46
N GLU A 373 -12.18 27.00 5.02
CA GLU A 373 -12.56 28.23 5.70
C GLU A 373 -11.82 28.30 7.04
N LEU A 374 -10.97 29.31 7.18
CA LEU A 374 -10.24 29.63 8.40
C LEU A 374 -10.39 31.13 8.67
N PRO A 375 -10.32 31.58 9.93
CA PRO A 375 -10.35 33.00 10.27
C PRO A 375 -9.20 33.74 9.58
N ASP A 376 -9.38 35.04 9.30
CA ASP A 376 -8.38 35.85 8.59
C ASP A 376 -6.99 35.80 9.25
N GLU A 377 -6.97 35.69 10.59
CA GLU A 377 -5.75 35.52 11.40
C GLU A 377 -4.94 34.26 11.03
N TRP A 378 -5.61 33.18 10.60
CA TRP A 378 -4.99 31.88 10.27
C TRP A 378 -5.05 31.57 8.77
N ALA A 379 -5.56 32.48 7.95
CA ALA A 379 -5.75 32.27 6.52
C ALA A 379 -4.43 31.93 5.78
N HIS A 380 -3.31 32.42 6.28
CA HIS A 380 -1.98 32.16 5.73
C HIS A 380 -1.48 30.72 6.01
N MET A 381 -1.99 30.04 7.05
CA MET A 381 -1.61 28.66 7.40
C MET A 381 -2.50 27.60 6.74
N ARG A 382 -3.43 28.00 5.87
CA ARG A 382 -4.45 27.12 5.29
C ARG A 382 -3.88 25.82 4.71
N ALA A 383 -2.81 25.89 3.93
CA ALA A 383 -2.19 24.71 3.33
C ALA A 383 -1.60 23.76 4.39
N GLN A 384 -0.92 24.30 5.40
CA GLN A 384 -0.34 23.52 6.50
C GLN A 384 -1.41 22.82 7.32
N VAL A 385 -2.53 23.51 7.60
CA VAL A 385 -3.68 22.94 8.32
C VAL A 385 -4.35 21.83 7.51
N VAL A 386 -4.50 22.02 6.18
CA VAL A 386 -5.02 20.97 5.28
C VAL A 386 -4.12 19.75 5.28
N ASP A 387 -2.80 19.93 5.20
CA ASP A 387 -1.83 18.83 5.22
C ASP A 387 -1.84 18.08 6.55
N GLU A 388 -1.94 18.80 7.67
CA GLU A 388 -2.03 18.19 8.99
C GLU A 388 -3.34 17.41 9.15
N LEU A 389 -4.48 18.00 8.77
CA LEU A 389 -5.79 17.32 8.77
C LEU A 389 -5.81 16.07 7.86
N ASN A 390 -5.17 16.15 6.69
CA ASN A 390 -5.06 15.03 5.75
C ASN A 390 -4.40 13.78 6.37
N LYS A 391 -3.51 13.94 7.35
CA LYS A 391 -2.90 12.80 8.06
C LYS A 391 -3.92 12.00 8.85
N TYR A 392 -4.98 12.65 9.35
CA TYR A 392 -6.06 12.05 10.12
C TYR A 392 -7.15 11.43 9.22
N VAL A 393 -7.24 11.83 7.94
CA VAL A 393 -8.24 11.32 7.00
C VAL A 393 -7.78 10.00 6.37
N PHE A 394 -8.30 8.87 6.88
CA PHE A 394 -7.95 7.54 6.36
C PHE A 394 -8.43 7.30 4.92
N LYS A 395 -9.54 7.92 4.49
CA LYS A 395 -10.07 7.85 3.11
C LYS A 395 -9.04 8.24 2.03
N ASN A 396 -8.00 9.01 2.38
CA ASN A 396 -6.94 9.44 1.46
C ASN A 396 -5.80 8.43 1.30
N ARG A 397 -5.66 7.44 2.20
CA ARG A 397 -4.64 6.38 2.13
C ARG A 397 -5.05 5.25 1.20
N VAL A 398 -6.35 5.07 1.01
CA VAL A 398 -6.92 4.19 0.00
C VAL A 398 -7.08 5.04 -1.27
N VAL A 399 -6.76 4.48 -2.45
CA VAL A 399 -6.91 5.19 -3.73
C VAL A 399 -7.50 4.25 -4.77
N ASN A 400 -8.44 4.75 -5.58
CA ASN A 400 -9.01 4.03 -6.70
C ASN A 400 -7.99 3.95 -7.86
N VAL A 401 -7.63 2.74 -8.25
CA VAL A 401 -6.65 2.49 -9.32
C VAL A 401 -7.19 2.91 -10.69
N ARG A 402 -8.51 2.99 -10.86
CA ARG A 402 -9.16 3.40 -12.12
C ARG A 402 -9.07 4.90 -12.39
N GLU A 403 -8.90 5.71 -11.35
CA GLU A 403 -8.69 7.16 -11.45
C GLU A 403 -7.23 7.48 -11.79
N ARG A 404 -6.60 6.68 -12.64
CA ARG A 404 -5.22 6.90 -13.09
C ARG A 404 -5.23 7.57 -14.46
N ARG A 405 -4.45 8.62 -14.60
CA ARG A 405 -4.23 9.32 -15.87
C ARG A 405 -2.77 9.21 -16.28
N THR A 406 -2.54 8.92 -17.54
CA THR A 406 -1.20 8.99 -18.13
C THR A 406 -0.88 10.44 -18.47
N LEU A 407 0.16 10.99 -17.83
CA LEU A 407 0.67 12.32 -18.11
C LEU A 407 1.19 12.41 -19.54
N GLN A 408 0.83 13.48 -20.25
CA GLN A 408 1.30 13.71 -21.61
C GLN A 408 2.48 14.68 -21.56
N LEU A 409 3.64 14.25 -22.04
CA LEU A 409 4.78 15.13 -22.22
C LEU A 409 4.53 16.07 -23.40
N ARG A 410 4.80 17.36 -23.21
CA ARG A 410 4.79 18.32 -24.31
C ARG A 410 6.01 18.08 -25.20
N LYS A 411 5.78 17.53 -26.39
CA LYS A 411 6.82 17.13 -27.38
C LYS A 411 7.77 18.26 -27.83
N ASN A 412 7.48 19.52 -27.50
CA ASN A 412 8.26 20.68 -27.93
C ASN A 412 9.19 21.27 -26.84
N ILE A 413 9.19 20.76 -25.60
CA ILE A 413 9.99 21.34 -24.50
C ILE A 413 11.43 20.85 -24.47
N THR A 414 11.71 19.63 -24.92
CA THR A 414 13.09 19.17 -25.03
C THR A 414 13.92 20.00 -26.03
N LEU A 415 13.25 20.79 -26.87
CA LEU A 415 13.82 21.79 -27.76
C LEU A 415 13.80 23.21 -27.20
N ASP A 416 13.24 23.44 -26.02
CA ASP A 416 13.17 24.75 -25.37
C ASP A 416 14.58 25.13 -24.83
N PRO A 417 15.16 26.25 -25.31
CA PRO A 417 16.46 26.71 -24.84
C PRO A 417 16.50 26.97 -23.32
N VAL A 418 15.39 27.42 -22.73
CA VAL A 418 15.31 27.73 -21.29
C VAL A 418 15.45 26.47 -20.45
N PHE A 419 14.73 25.40 -20.83
CA PHE A 419 14.82 24.11 -20.15
C PHE A 419 16.19 23.46 -20.37
N SER A 420 16.74 23.52 -21.58
CA SER A 420 18.06 22.97 -21.88
C SER A 420 19.18 23.64 -21.05
N GLU A 421 19.13 24.97 -20.90
CA GLU A 421 20.06 25.70 -20.05
C GLU A 421 19.92 25.32 -18.56
N LEU A 422 18.69 25.20 -18.07
CA LEU A 422 18.43 24.72 -16.70
C LEU A 422 18.99 23.31 -16.51
N TRP A 423 18.62 22.38 -17.39
CA TRP A 423 19.01 20.99 -17.29
C TRP A 423 20.52 20.83 -17.31
N ASN A 424 21.23 21.53 -18.18
CA ASN A 424 22.71 21.48 -18.25
C ASN A 424 23.41 21.95 -16.97
N LYS A 425 22.78 22.82 -16.18
CA LYS A 425 23.31 23.25 -14.88
C LYS A 425 23.04 22.23 -13.78
N ILE A 426 21.82 21.69 -13.72
CA ILE A 426 21.38 20.82 -12.61
C ILE A 426 21.73 19.35 -12.83
N CYS A 427 21.97 18.90 -14.07
CA CYS A 427 22.17 17.49 -14.39
C CYS A 427 23.55 16.95 -14.00
N GLN A 428 24.45 17.78 -13.46
CA GLN A 428 25.81 17.39 -13.12
C GLN A 428 25.82 16.39 -11.96
N ARG A 429 26.38 15.20 -12.17
CA ARG A 429 26.55 14.24 -11.08
C ARG A 429 27.73 14.63 -10.21
N THR A 430 27.55 14.50 -8.92
CA THR A 430 28.60 14.69 -7.92
C THR A 430 28.92 13.37 -7.25
N ARG A 431 30.17 13.21 -6.83
CA ARG A 431 30.55 12.23 -5.81
C ARG A 431 30.70 12.97 -4.49
N TYR A 432 30.42 12.29 -3.38
CA TYR A 432 30.72 12.83 -2.08
C TYR A 432 31.97 12.20 -1.48
N ARG A 433 32.64 12.97 -0.64
CA ARG A 433 33.66 12.51 0.30
C ARG A 433 33.24 12.96 1.69
N VAL A 434 33.48 12.13 2.69
CA VAL A 434 33.17 12.46 4.07
C VAL A 434 34.48 12.65 4.82
N GLN A 435 34.64 13.80 5.48
CA GLN A 435 35.76 14.09 6.36
C GLN A 435 35.26 14.17 7.80
N PHE A 436 35.84 13.37 8.70
CA PHE A 436 35.52 13.44 10.12
C PHE A 436 36.70 13.05 11.00
N ASP A 437 36.71 13.54 12.23
CA ASP A 437 37.67 13.18 13.25
C ASP A 437 37.22 11.91 13.99
N THR A 438 38.08 10.89 13.97
CA THR A 438 37.80 9.61 14.64
C THR A 438 37.77 9.74 16.16
N ASP A 439 38.61 10.60 16.74
CA ASP A 439 38.65 10.80 18.19
C ASP A 439 37.40 11.52 18.71
N GLU A 440 36.87 12.45 17.92
CA GLU A 440 35.61 13.13 18.21
C GLU A 440 34.42 12.17 18.13
N LEU A 441 34.36 11.35 17.07
CA LEU A 441 33.35 10.31 16.93
C LEU A 441 33.36 9.35 18.11
N ILE A 442 34.55 8.89 18.55
CA ILE A 442 34.68 7.99 19.70
C ILE A 442 34.12 8.64 20.97
N LYS A 443 34.46 9.91 21.24
CA LYS A 443 34.00 10.63 22.44
C LYS A 443 32.49 10.86 22.42
N ALA A 444 31.94 11.33 21.30
CA ALA A 444 30.51 11.59 21.15
C ALA A 444 29.69 10.29 21.28
N THR A 445 30.14 9.23 20.61
CA THR A 445 29.47 7.92 20.66
C THR A 445 29.54 7.28 22.05
N ALA A 446 30.68 7.38 22.73
CA ALA A 446 30.82 6.90 24.10
C ALA A 446 29.87 7.64 25.06
N ALA A 447 29.72 8.96 24.91
CA ALA A 447 28.80 9.76 25.70
C ALA A 447 27.33 9.37 25.42
N ALA A 448 26.95 9.14 24.17
CA ALA A 448 25.61 8.68 23.80
C ALA A 448 25.28 7.30 24.41
N ILE A 449 26.21 6.35 24.33
CA ILE A 449 26.04 5.01 24.94
C ILE A 449 25.96 5.12 26.48
N ALA A 450 26.72 6.03 27.11
CA ALA A 450 26.64 6.24 28.54
C ALA A 450 25.26 6.76 29.00
N ALA A 451 24.55 7.49 28.13
CA ALA A 451 23.22 8.03 28.38
C ALA A 451 22.06 7.08 28.04
N MET A 452 22.34 5.87 27.52
CA MET A 452 21.29 4.94 27.08
C MET A 452 20.43 4.44 28.27
N PRO A 453 19.16 4.04 28.04
CA PRO A 453 18.27 3.51 29.07
C PRO A 453 18.87 2.33 29.85
N ALA A 454 18.45 2.13 31.10
CA ALA A 454 18.93 1.02 31.92
C ALA A 454 18.51 -0.33 31.32
N ILE A 455 19.45 -1.26 31.24
CA ILE A 455 19.20 -2.62 30.74
C ILE A 455 18.85 -3.52 31.90
N HIS A 456 17.73 -4.23 31.78
CA HIS A 456 17.21 -5.14 32.80
C HIS A 456 17.26 -6.59 32.32
N ARG A 457 17.44 -7.52 33.29
CA ARG A 457 17.39 -8.97 33.03
C ARG A 457 16.02 -9.39 32.51
N THR A 458 16.02 -10.38 31.63
CA THR A 458 14.80 -11.01 31.12
C THR A 458 13.99 -11.62 32.26
N ARG A 459 12.74 -11.19 32.41
CA ARG A 459 11.78 -11.72 33.38
C ARG A 459 10.78 -12.64 32.69
N ILE A 460 10.58 -13.85 33.21
CA ILE A 460 9.48 -14.72 32.79
C ILE A 460 8.36 -14.55 33.82
N THR A 461 7.23 -14.03 33.36
CA THR A 461 6.02 -13.90 34.19
C THR A 461 5.13 -15.10 33.91
N THR A 462 4.96 -15.99 34.88
CA THR A 462 3.98 -17.09 34.79
C THR A 462 2.73 -16.70 35.57
N ALA A 463 1.58 -16.65 34.88
CA ALA A 463 0.27 -16.45 35.49
C ALA A 463 -0.58 -17.73 35.32
N LEU A 464 -1.08 -18.28 36.44
CA LEU A 464 -2.00 -19.41 36.48
C LEU A 464 -3.40 -18.90 36.80
N TYR A 465 -4.34 -19.15 35.89
CA TYR A 465 -5.76 -18.79 36.04
C TYR A 465 -6.58 -20.05 36.35
N ARG A 466 -7.43 -20.00 37.38
CA ARG A 466 -8.49 -21.03 37.56
C ARG A 466 -9.70 -20.52 36.81
N GLN A 467 -10.22 -21.33 35.91
CA GLN A 467 -11.55 -21.11 35.36
C GLN A 467 -12.53 -22.00 36.11
N GLU A 468 -13.47 -21.39 36.82
CA GLU A 468 -14.69 -22.08 37.27
C GLU A 468 -15.84 -21.64 36.37
N VAL A 469 -16.54 -22.62 35.79
CA VAL A 469 -17.68 -22.37 34.92
C VAL A 469 -18.93 -22.34 35.79
N SER A 470 -19.53 -21.15 35.96
CA SER A 470 -20.84 -20.99 36.59
C SER A 470 -21.91 -20.61 35.56
N LYS A 471 -23.20 -20.69 35.96
CA LYS A 471 -24.34 -20.31 35.11
C LYS A 471 -24.40 -18.81 34.74
N ALA A 472 -23.55 -17.97 35.32
CA ALA A 472 -23.49 -16.53 35.03
C ALA A 472 -22.36 -16.13 34.05
N GLY A 473 -21.46 -17.05 33.69
CA GLY A 473 -20.31 -16.76 32.84
C GLY A 473 -19.00 -17.33 33.39
N ILE A 474 -17.93 -17.25 32.58
CA ILE A 474 -16.57 -17.66 32.93
C ILE A 474 -15.90 -16.49 33.65
N GLU A 475 -15.83 -16.53 34.98
CA GLU A 475 -14.96 -15.63 35.73
C GLU A 475 -13.63 -16.35 35.99
N GLY A 476 -12.54 -15.75 35.50
CA GLY A 476 -11.18 -16.25 35.71
C GLY A 476 -10.54 -15.53 36.88
N GLU A 477 -10.29 -16.24 37.98
CA GLU A 477 -9.55 -15.69 39.12
C GLU A 477 -8.06 -16.09 39.01
N GLN A 478 -7.17 -15.10 39.11
CA GLN A 478 -5.72 -15.32 39.08
C GLN A 478 -5.27 -15.94 40.41
N ILE A 479 -4.95 -17.24 40.41
CA ILE A 479 -4.64 -18.00 41.63
C ILE A 479 -3.22 -17.75 42.13
N SER A 480 -2.30 -17.47 41.21
CA SER A 480 -0.88 -17.27 41.51
C SER A 480 -0.16 -16.63 40.33
N GLY A 481 0.60 -15.58 40.60
CA GLY A 481 1.59 -14.98 39.69
C GLY A 481 2.96 -15.03 40.35
N GLY A 482 3.89 -15.74 39.74
CA GLY A 482 5.29 -15.75 40.14
C GLY A 482 6.14 -15.10 39.06
N VAL A 483 6.88 -14.05 39.42
CA VAL A 483 7.96 -13.52 38.58
C VAL A 483 9.19 -14.37 38.88
N ARG A 484 9.63 -15.20 37.93
CA ARG A 484 10.94 -15.84 38.00
C ARG A 484 11.90 -15.03 37.15
N GLU A 485 12.92 -14.45 37.78
CA GLU A 485 14.09 -13.98 37.06
C GLU A 485 14.82 -15.20 36.50
N VAL A 486 15.18 -15.16 35.21
CA VAL A 486 15.94 -16.23 34.58
C VAL A 486 17.36 -16.17 35.16
N ILE A 487 17.73 -17.18 35.95
CA ILE A 487 19.07 -17.27 36.61
C ILE A 487 20.14 -17.81 35.64
N GLN A 488 19.73 -18.33 34.48
CA GLN A 488 20.66 -18.91 33.51
C GLN A 488 21.44 -17.80 32.81
N ALA A 489 22.77 -17.83 32.94
CA ALA A 489 23.65 -16.87 32.27
C ALA A 489 23.42 -16.96 30.74
N PRO A 490 23.12 -15.84 30.06
CA PRO A 490 22.90 -15.85 28.63
C PRO A 490 24.19 -16.23 27.91
N GLU A 491 24.10 -17.00 26.81
CA GLU A 491 25.23 -17.18 25.92
C GLU A 491 25.62 -15.82 25.34
N LEU A 492 26.88 -15.43 25.52
CA LEU A 492 27.38 -14.14 25.07
C LEU A 492 27.74 -14.24 23.57
N PRO A 493 27.03 -13.53 22.69
CA PRO A 493 27.38 -13.48 21.27
C PRO A 493 28.67 -12.69 21.04
N ASP A 494 29.29 -12.83 19.87
CA ASP A 494 30.41 -12.00 19.46
C ASP A 494 29.93 -10.56 19.19
N LEU A 495 30.02 -9.74 20.24
CA LEU A 495 29.65 -8.32 20.23
C LEU A 495 30.36 -7.54 19.13
N LEU A 496 31.67 -7.77 18.93
CA LEU A 496 32.46 -6.99 17.98
C LEU A 496 32.12 -7.37 16.55
N ALA A 497 31.93 -8.66 16.26
CA ALA A 497 31.50 -9.10 14.94
C ALA A 497 30.12 -8.53 14.59
N TYR A 498 29.18 -8.51 15.55
CA TYR A 498 27.85 -7.96 15.32
C TYR A 498 27.90 -6.45 15.07
N LEU A 499 28.58 -5.68 15.92
CA LEU A 499 28.69 -4.24 15.75
C LEU A 499 29.42 -3.88 14.46
N GLN A 500 30.49 -4.59 14.11
CA GLN A 500 31.23 -4.38 12.87
C GLN A 500 30.36 -4.58 11.63
N ASN A 501 29.56 -5.64 11.59
CA ASN A 501 28.66 -5.92 10.47
C ASN A 501 27.56 -4.87 10.29
N ASN A 502 27.18 -4.16 11.36
CA ASN A 502 26.08 -3.18 11.35
C ASN A 502 26.55 -1.71 11.30
N THR A 503 27.85 -1.44 11.48
CA THR A 503 28.38 -0.06 11.59
C THR A 503 29.57 0.22 10.68
N GLU A 504 30.11 -0.81 10.00
CA GLU A 504 31.31 -0.74 9.14
C GLU A 504 32.58 -0.16 9.80
N LEU A 505 32.56 0.09 11.12
CA LEU A 505 33.69 0.57 11.88
C LEU A 505 34.72 -0.53 12.14
N THR A 506 35.99 -0.11 12.27
CA THR A 506 37.07 -1.04 12.62
C THR A 506 36.91 -1.58 14.04
N ARG A 507 37.38 -2.82 14.27
CA ARG A 507 37.36 -3.44 15.59
C ARG A 507 38.08 -2.61 16.66
N SER A 508 39.18 -1.94 16.29
CA SER A 508 39.90 -1.05 17.21
C SER A 508 39.02 0.11 17.69
N THR A 509 38.34 0.80 16.77
CA THR A 509 37.45 1.92 17.08
C THR A 509 36.28 1.48 17.96
N LEU A 510 35.65 0.34 17.63
CA LEU A 510 34.54 -0.20 18.42
C LEU A 510 34.96 -0.56 19.84
N VAL A 511 36.16 -1.14 20.02
CA VAL A 511 36.71 -1.45 21.35
C VAL A 511 36.96 -0.19 22.15
N GLU A 512 37.44 0.88 21.52
CA GLU A 512 37.67 2.16 22.19
C GLU A 512 36.35 2.82 22.63
N ILE A 513 35.35 2.86 21.75
CA ILE A 513 33.99 3.34 22.06
C ILE A 513 33.40 2.59 23.26
N LEU A 514 33.43 1.25 23.23
CA LEU A 514 32.87 0.41 24.29
C LEU A 514 33.61 0.55 25.62
N LYS A 515 34.92 0.75 25.61
CA LYS A 515 35.71 1.00 26.83
C LYS A 515 35.41 2.38 27.40
N ALA A 516 35.32 3.40 26.53
CA ALA A 516 35.05 4.78 26.94
C ALA A 516 33.62 4.98 27.46
N SER A 517 32.64 4.18 27.00
CA SER A 517 31.25 4.29 27.45
C SER A 517 31.00 3.82 28.89
N GLY A 518 31.87 2.97 29.45
CA GLY A 518 31.74 2.45 30.81
C GLY A 518 30.58 1.48 31.06
N ARG A 519 29.80 1.13 30.02
CA ARG A 519 28.55 0.35 30.11
C ARG A 519 28.70 -1.13 29.77
N LEU A 520 29.93 -1.63 29.58
CA LEU A 520 30.21 -3.04 29.22
C LEU A 520 29.60 -4.08 30.17
N LYS A 521 29.31 -3.71 31.42
CA LYS A 521 28.66 -4.60 32.39
C LYS A 521 27.22 -4.95 31.99
N ASP A 522 26.53 -4.04 31.30
CA ASP A 522 25.13 -4.20 30.90
C ASP A 522 24.97 -5.24 29.78
N PHE A 523 26.03 -5.51 29.02
CA PHE A 523 26.08 -6.58 28.05
C PHE A 523 25.83 -7.96 28.67
N ILE A 524 26.32 -8.17 29.90
CA ILE A 524 26.15 -9.45 30.61
C ILE A 524 24.70 -9.61 31.10
N GLU A 525 24.03 -8.50 31.38
CA GLU A 525 22.67 -8.48 31.91
C GLU A 525 21.62 -8.82 30.84
N ASN A 526 21.77 -8.26 29.63
CA ASN A 526 20.96 -8.61 28.46
C ASN A 526 21.73 -8.33 27.15
N PRO A 527 22.44 -9.33 26.60
CA PRO A 527 23.30 -9.13 25.44
C PRO A 527 22.60 -8.57 24.21
N GLN A 528 21.37 -9.02 23.94
CA GLN A 528 20.60 -8.63 22.75
C GLN A 528 20.14 -7.17 22.82
N VAL A 529 19.57 -6.76 23.96
CA VAL A 529 19.14 -5.37 24.15
C VAL A 529 20.33 -4.41 24.13
N PHE A 530 21.44 -4.80 24.77
CA PHE A 530 22.68 -4.02 24.75
C PHE A 530 23.21 -3.83 23.33
N ILE A 531 23.29 -4.92 22.56
CA ILE A 531 23.74 -4.87 21.16
C ILE A 531 22.89 -3.92 20.34
N ASN A 532 21.57 -4.00 20.42
CA ASN A 532 20.66 -3.16 19.63
C ASN A 532 20.81 -1.68 20.00
N GLN A 533 20.76 -1.35 21.30
CA GLN A 533 20.88 0.04 21.76
C GLN A 533 22.24 0.65 21.41
N VAL A 534 23.33 -0.10 21.58
CA VAL A 534 24.67 0.37 21.20
C VAL A 534 24.77 0.56 19.69
N THR A 535 24.19 -0.35 18.90
CA THR A 535 24.16 -0.22 17.43
C THR A 535 23.42 1.05 17.02
N GLU A 536 22.24 1.31 17.59
CA GLU A 536 21.45 2.52 17.33
C GLU A 536 22.24 3.80 17.68
N CYS A 537 22.90 3.84 18.84
CA CYS A 537 23.72 4.97 19.23
C CYS A 537 24.90 5.20 18.26
N ILE A 538 25.63 4.14 17.90
CA ILE A 538 26.76 4.24 16.97
C ILE A 538 26.27 4.71 15.60
N GLN A 539 25.18 4.14 15.10
CA GLN A 539 24.61 4.53 13.82
C GLN A 539 24.17 6.00 13.84
N SER A 540 23.41 6.44 14.84
CA SER A 540 22.98 7.84 14.96
C SER A 540 24.17 8.82 14.94
N GLN A 541 25.23 8.54 15.70
CA GLN A 541 26.42 9.40 15.72
C GLN A 541 27.21 9.35 14.41
N LEU A 542 27.33 8.18 13.79
CA LEU A 542 27.91 8.05 12.46
C LEU A 542 27.13 8.88 11.44
N HIS A 543 25.80 8.80 11.43
CA HIS A 543 24.95 9.57 10.52
C HIS A 543 25.21 11.08 10.68
N HIS A 544 25.14 11.58 11.91
CA HIS A 544 25.35 12.99 12.21
C HIS A 544 26.72 13.50 11.74
N VAL A 545 27.79 12.78 12.08
CA VAL A 545 29.17 13.14 11.71
C VAL A 545 29.36 13.07 10.18
N THR A 546 28.73 12.09 9.55
CA THR A 546 28.84 11.88 8.09
C THR A 546 28.19 13.02 7.32
N VAL A 547 27.04 13.51 7.75
CA VAL A 547 26.32 14.63 7.12
C VAL A 547 27.08 15.95 7.33
N GLN A 548 27.59 16.20 8.53
CA GLN A 548 28.38 17.41 8.81
C GLN A 548 29.68 17.46 8.02
N GLY A 549 30.35 16.31 7.88
CA GLY A 549 31.64 16.17 7.19
C GLY A 549 31.55 15.96 5.67
N ILE A 550 30.35 15.94 5.08
CA ILE A 550 30.21 15.67 3.64
C ILE A 550 30.67 16.86 2.79
N GLU A 551 31.42 16.55 1.74
CA GLU A 551 31.88 17.46 0.69
C GLU A 551 31.53 16.84 -0.67
N TYR A 552 31.03 17.66 -1.60
CA TYR A 552 30.66 17.20 -2.94
C TYR A 552 31.66 17.71 -3.98
N GLU A 553 32.05 16.81 -4.88
CA GLU A 553 32.89 17.13 -6.04
C GLU A 553 32.18 16.75 -7.34
N LYS A 554 32.28 17.63 -8.34
CA LYS A 554 31.78 17.35 -9.69
C LYS A 554 32.51 16.17 -10.30
N ILE A 555 31.76 15.21 -10.84
CA ILE A 555 32.32 14.15 -11.65
C ILE A 555 32.35 14.63 -13.10
N GLY A 556 33.53 14.96 -13.62
CA GLY A 556 33.68 15.48 -14.98
C GLY A 556 33.06 14.56 -16.03
N GLY A 557 32.07 15.08 -16.77
CA GLY A 557 31.45 14.41 -17.93
C GLY A 557 30.31 13.44 -17.64
N LEU A 558 29.92 13.21 -16.38
CA LEU A 558 28.75 12.41 -16.02
C LEU A 558 27.56 13.32 -15.69
N CYS A 559 26.58 13.33 -16.58
CA CYS A 559 25.33 14.07 -16.43
C CYS A 559 24.12 13.14 -16.50
N TYR A 560 23.02 13.53 -15.86
CA TYR A 560 21.72 12.89 -16.12
C TYR A 560 21.33 13.12 -17.59
N GLU A 561 21.27 12.04 -18.37
CA GLU A 561 20.95 12.12 -19.79
C GLU A 561 19.49 12.53 -19.99
N MET A 562 19.29 13.57 -20.79
CA MET A 562 17.96 14.10 -21.15
C MET A 562 17.06 13.04 -21.82
N HIS A 563 17.66 12.06 -22.50
CA HIS A 563 16.93 10.96 -23.15
C HIS A 563 16.21 10.02 -22.16
N GLN A 564 16.63 9.98 -20.88
CA GLN A 564 15.96 9.17 -19.86
C GLN A 564 14.58 9.76 -19.47
N LEU A 565 14.46 11.09 -19.44
CA LEU A 565 13.18 11.80 -19.26
C LEU A 565 12.21 11.53 -20.41
N GLU A 566 12.71 11.52 -21.65
CA GLU A 566 11.91 11.22 -22.86
C GLU A 566 11.41 9.77 -22.86
N GLN A 567 12.26 8.81 -22.48
CA GLN A 567 11.86 7.41 -22.38
C GLN A 567 10.81 7.16 -21.28
N GLU A 568 10.85 7.90 -20.16
CA GLU A 568 9.81 7.83 -19.12
C GLU A 568 8.47 8.40 -19.59
N ALA A 569 8.52 9.55 -20.27
CA ALA A 569 7.35 10.15 -20.89
C ALA A 569 6.71 9.25 -21.94
N ASP A 570 7.51 8.65 -22.83
CA ASP A 570 7.05 7.75 -23.89
C ASP A 570 6.50 6.41 -23.36
N ARG A 571 6.97 5.96 -22.18
CA ARG A 571 6.41 4.78 -21.49
C ARG A 571 5.04 5.05 -20.85
N GLY A 572 4.60 6.31 -20.81
CA GLY A 572 3.36 6.73 -20.19
C GLY A 572 3.47 6.74 -18.67
N ILE A 573 3.74 7.91 -18.10
CA ILE A 573 3.75 8.09 -16.65
C ILE A 573 2.30 8.07 -16.16
N THR A 574 1.80 6.90 -15.78
CA THR A 574 0.45 6.73 -15.23
C THR A 574 0.42 7.15 -13.75
N ARG A 575 -0.19 8.31 -13.46
CA ARG A 575 -0.33 8.88 -12.09
C ARG A 575 -1.79 8.91 -11.64
N TYR A 576 -2.03 9.06 -10.34
CA TYR A 576 -3.39 9.14 -9.78
C TYR A 576 -3.97 10.54 -9.97
N MET A 577 -5.21 10.65 -10.46
CA MET A 577 -5.87 11.92 -10.75
C MET A 577 -5.99 12.84 -9.53
N ASN A 578 -6.13 12.27 -8.33
CA ASN A 578 -6.37 13.03 -7.10
C ASN A 578 -5.17 13.87 -6.63
N ASN A 579 -3.97 13.62 -7.20
CA ASN A 579 -2.72 14.30 -6.86
C ASN A 579 -2.15 15.07 -8.06
N LEU A 580 -2.99 15.42 -9.04
CA LEU A 580 -2.57 16.12 -10.26
C LEU A 580 -3.18 17.52 -10.31
N TYR A 581 -2.32 18.52 -10.39
CA TYR A 581 -2.71 19.88 -10.73
C TYR A 581 -2.71 20.02 -12.26
N ALA A 582 -3.87 20.33 -12.84
CA ALA A 582 -3.98 20.64 -14.27
C ALA A 582 -3.42 22.04 -14.52
N VAL A 583 -2.37 22.11 -15.34
CA VAL A 583 -1.64 23.36 -15.54
C VAL A 583 -2.40 24.27 -16.49
N SER A 584 -2.56 25.54 -16.08
CA SER A 584 -3.24 26.57 -16.87
C SER A 584 -2.32 27.08 -17.97
N ASN A 585 -1.03 27.27 -17.67
CA ASN A 585 -0.03 27.69 -18.64
C ASN A 585 0.94 26.55 -19.00
N GLN A 586 0.55 25.78 -20.03
CA GLN A 586 1.34 24.66 -20.54
C GLN A 586 2.71 25.07 -21.10
N ASP A 587 2.97 26.36 -21.31
CA ASP A 587 4.25 26.86 -21.80
C ASP A 587 5.34 26.88 -20.70
N LYS A 588 4.94 26.93 -19.42
CA LYS A 588 5.85 27.06 -18.26
C LYS A 588 6.35 25.74 -17.65
N THR A 589 5.85 24.57 -18.07
CA THR A 589 6.16 23.27 -17.43
C THR A 589 6.24 22.11 -18.42
N LEU A 590 6.81 20.97 -18.00
CA LEU A 590 7.07 19.78 -18.82
C LEU A 590 5.82 18.99 -19.25
N TYR A 591 4.82 18.93 -18.39
CA TYR A 591 3.67 18.02 -18.51
C TYR A 591 2.36 18.81 -18.48
N ASP A 592 1.29 18.22 -19.03
CA ASP A 592 -0.06 18.80 -18.94
C ASP A 592 -0.60 18.88 -17.50
N HIS A 593 -0.02 18.09 -16.59
CA HIS A 593 -0.30 18.14 -15.15
C HIS A 593 0.98 18.03 -14.33
N VAL A 594 0.96 18.62 -13.13
CA VAL A 594 2.02 18.52 -12.13
C VAL A 594 1.55 17.66 -10.97
N GLU A 595 2.34 16.67 -10.58
CA GLU A 595 2.06 15.81 -9.42
C GLU A 595 2.43 16.53 -8.13
N PHE A 596 1.53 16.53 -7.14
CA PHE A 596 1.78 17.05 -5.81
C PHE A 596 1.54 15.97 -4.76
N ASP A 597 2.40 15.92 -3.75
CA ASP A 597 2.29 14.98 -2.63
C ASP A 597 1.75 15.67 -1.36
N SER A 598 1.66 17.00 -1.37
CA SER A 598 1.14 17.86 -0.31
C SER A 598 0.32 19.03 -0.85
N GLU A 599 -0.57 19.61 -0.04
CA GLU A 599 -1.29 20.84 -0.38
C GLU A 599 -0.33 22.03 -0.50
N VAL A 600 0.75 22.06 0.29
CA VAL A 600 1.85 23.04 0.11
C VAL A 600 2.44 22.97 -1.30
N GLU A 601 2.76 21.78 -1.81
CA GLU A 601 3.25 21.59 -3.19
C GLU A 601 2.22 22.03 -4.24
N LYS A 602 0.94 21.72 -4.03
CA LYS A 602 -0.13 22.11 -4.94
C LYS A 602 -0.26 23.64 -5.02
N GLN A 603 -0.27 24.32 -3.88
CA GLN A 603 -0.31 25.79 -3.83
C GLN A 603 0.96 26.39 -4.45
N PHE A 604 2.12 25.77 -4.24
CA PHE A 604 3.36 26.18 -4.87
C PHE A 604 3.30 26.07 -6.40
N ALA A 605 2.77 24.96 -6.93
CA ALA A 605 2.58 24.77 -8.37
C ALA A 605 1.59 25.79 -8.96
N ILE A 606 0.47 26.06 -8.30
CA ILE A 606 -0.52 27.07 -8.70
C ILE A 606 0.12 28.47 -8.74
N ALA A 607 0.90 28.80 -7.71
CA ALA A 607 1.60 30.07 -7.63
C ALA A 607 2.63 30.20 -8.77
N CYS A 608 3.41 29.14 -9.06
CA CYS A 608 4.37 29.15 -10.16
C CYS A 608 3.70 29.31 -11.53
N ASP A 609 2.54 28.68 -11.73
CA ASP A 609 1.77 28.78 -12.96
C ASP A 609 1.28 30.22 -13.21
N SER A 610 0.80 30.86 -12.15
CA SER A 610 0.16 32.19 -12.19
C SER A 610 1.15 33.37 -12.13
N ASP A 611 2.36 33.19 -11.60
CA ASP A 611 3.34 34.26 -11.44
C ASP A 611 4.16 34.51 -12.72
N ASP A 612 4.14 35.73 -13.24
CA ASP A 612 4.84 36.12 -14.47
C ASP A 612 6.36 36.17 -14.34
N ARG A 613 6.89 36.23 -13.12
CA ARG A 613 8.34 36.19 -12.84
C ARG A 613 8.93 34.80 -13.09
N ILE A 614 8.10 33.76 -13.04
CA ILE A 614 8.48 32.38 -13.35
C ILE A 614 8.36 32.16 -14.86
N LYS A 615 9.49 31.91 -15.51
CA LYS A 615 9.54 31.51 -16.93
C LYS A 615 9.35 30.03 -17.11
N PHE A 616 9.90 29.24 -16.19
CA PHE A 616 9.82 27.80 -16.25
C PHE A 616 9.84 27.20 -14.85
N TYR A 617 9.06 26.14 -14.64
CA TYR A 617 9.10 25.33 -13.43
C TYR A 617 8.86 23.86 -13.79
N CYS A 618 9.58 22.95 -13.11
CA CYS A 618 9.28 21.53 -13.19
C CYS A 618 9.49 20.84 -11.84
N LYS A 619 8.66 19.83 -11.59
CA LYS A 619 8.93 18.85 -10.54
C LYS A 619 10.00 17.91 -11.04
N LEU A 620 11.05 17.69 -10.25
CA LEU A 620 12.15 16.82 -10.66
C LEU A 620 11.69 15.36 -10.74
N PRO A 621 12.14 14.60 -11.75
CA PRO A 621 11.74 13.21 -11.88
C PRO A 621 12.33 12.37 -10.74
N GLN A 622 11.65 11.30 -10.32
CA GLN A 622 12.12 10.41 -9.24
C GLN A 622 13.49 9.76 -9.50
N GLN A 623 13.94 9.73 -10.76
CA GLN A 623 15.26 9.22 -11.14
C GLN A 623 16.39 10.21 -10.86
N PHE A 624 16.09 11.51 -10.71
CA PHE A 624 17.05 12.53 -10.33
C PHE A 624 17.42 12.33 -8.85
N LYS A 625 18.52 11.63 -8.58
CA LYS A 625 18.88 11.21 -7.23
C LYS A 625 20.26 11.72 -6.85
N VAL A 626 20.31 12.64 -5.91
CA VAL A 626 21.55 13.03 -5.25
C VAL A 626 21.97 11.87 -4.34
N ASP A 627 23.17 11.35 -4.59
CA ASP A 627 23.77 10.32 -3.75
C ASP A 627 24.12 10.95 -2.39
N THR A 628 23.52 10.42 -1.31
CA THR A 628 23.83 10.82 0.06
C THR A 628 24.18 9.60 0.91
N PRO A 629 24.91 9.77 2.02
CA PRO A 629 25.25 8.70 2.94
C PRO A 629 24.02 8.09 3.65
N VAL A 630 22.92 8.83 3.74
CA VAL A 630 21.68 8.43 4.42
C VAL A 630 20.62 7.92 3.42
N GLY A 631 21.07 7.54 2.22
CA GLY A 631 20.24 7.08 1.10
C GLY A 631 19.97 8.16 0.06
N PRO A 632 19.44 7.81 -1.12
CA PRO A 632 19.25 8.77 -2.20
C PRO A 632 18.26 9.88 -1.81
N TYR A 633 18.57 11.10 -2.22
CA TYR A 633 17.74 12.29 -2.07
C TYR A 633 17.24 12.79 -3.43
N ASN A 634 15.96 13.16 -3.51
CA ASN A 634 15.32 13.71 -4.71
C ASN A 634 14.70 15.05 -4.29
N PRO A 635 15.15 16.20 -4.84
CA PRO A 635 14.57 17.49 -4.53
C PRO A 635 13.23 17.68 -5.26
N ASP A 636 12.36 18.52 -4.72
CA ASP A 636 11.02 18.70 -5.28
C ASP A 636 11.01 19.50 -6.61
N TRP A 637 11.55 20.72 -6.63
CA TRP A 637 11.33 21.67 -7.73
C TRP A 637 12.62 22.22 -8.35
N ALA A 638 12.57 22.45 -9.66
CA ALA A 638 13.52 23.28 -10.38
C ALA A 638 12.79 24.45 -11.06
N LEU A 639 13.27 25.67 -10.83
CA LEU A 639 12.67 26.92 -11.29
C LEU A 639 13.64 27.75 -12.12
N VAL A 640 13.10 28.48 -13.09
CA VAL A 640 13.80 29.54 -13.83
C VAL A 640 13.02 30.83 -13.69
N THR A 641 13.67 31.84 -13.10
CA THR A 641 13.12 33.18 -12.95
C THR A 641 13.75 34.14 -13.96
N GLU A 642 13.04 35.19 -14.34
CA GLU A 642 13.58 36.24 -15.22
C GLU A 642 13.40 37.62 -14.57
N GLY A 643 14.50 38.12 -14.00
CA GLY A 643 14.68 39.50 -13.53
C GLY A 643 15.66 40.26 -14.44
N GLU A 644 16.69 40.89 -13.87
CA GLU A 644 17.81 41.44 -14.67
C GLU A 644 18.73 40.35 -15.25
N GLU A 645 18.83 39.19 -14.57
CA GLU A 645 19.49 37.97 -15.04
C GLU A 645 18.60 36.73 -14.82
N LYS A 646 18.84 35.65 -15.56
CA LYS A 646 18.17 34.36 -15.36
C LYS A 646 18.76 33.62 -14.16
N LEU A 647 17.94 33.36 -13.14
CA LEU A 647 18.34 32.55 -11.99
C LEU A 647 17.75 31.14 -12.11
N TYR A 648 18.57 30.16 -11.72
CA TYR A 648 18.21 28.74 -11.72
C TYR A 648 18.16 28.29 -10.27
N LEU A 649 16.96 27.97 -9.81
CA LEU A 649 16.69 27.72 -8.41
C LEU A 649 16.24 26.26 -8.24
N ILE A 650 16.75 25.60 -7.21
CA ILE A 650 16.21 24.34 -6.71
C ILE A 650 15.52 24.63 -5.39
N ARG A 651 14.29 24.13 -5.25
CA ARG A 651 13.46 24.39 -4.07
C ARG A 651 12.90 23.08 -3.53
N GLU A 652 13.09 22.85 -2.24
CA GLU A 652 12.41 21.79 -1.50
C GLU A 652 11.20 22.40 -0.80
N THR A 653 10.01 21.84 -1.04
CA THR A 653 8.78 22.29 -0.39
C THR A 653 8.53 21.52 0.90
N LYS A 654 8.33 22.25 2.00
CA LYS A 654 7.98 21.66 3.30
C LYS A 654 6.91 22.50 3.99
N SER A 655 6.15 21.86 4.89
CA SER A 655 5.18 22.56 5.74
C SER A 655 5.84 23.47 6.79
N THR A 656 7.13 23.27 7.08
CA THR A 656 7.93 24.08 8.01
C THR A 656 9.40 24.13 7.58
N ARG A 657 10.10 25.24 7.88
CA ARG A 657 11.57 25.34 7.76
C ARG A 657 12.29 24.94 9.06
N ASN A 658 11.55 24.75 10.15
CA ASN A 658 12.17 24.36 11.42
C ASN A 658 12.74 22.95 11.28
N LYS A 659 14.07 22.85 11.29
CA LYS A 659 14.78 21.58 11.16
C LYS A 659 14.33 20.60 12.26
N GLN A 660 14.09 21.06 13.49
CA GLN A 660 13.74 20.20 14.63
C GLN A 660 12.41 19.44 14.49
N ASP A 661 11.48 19.92 13.66
CA ASP A 661 10.18 19.29 13.45
C ASP A 661 10.21 18.23 12.33
N LEU A 662 11.30 18.18 11.55
CA LEU A 662 11.52 17.19 10.50
C LEU A 662 12.13 15.92 11.10
N ARG A 663 11.87 14.76 10.46
CA ARG A 663 12.56 13.52 10.84
C ARG A 663 14.07 13.71 10.66
N GLU A 664 14.89 13.17 11.57
CA GLU A 664 16.36 13.30 11.49
C GLU A 664 16.88 12.91 10.09
N SER A 665 16.37 11.82 9.51
CA SER A 665 16.76 11.37 8.17
C SER A 665 16.38 12.35 7.04
N GLU A 666 15.32 13.14 7.21
CA GLU A 666 14.89 14.14 6.22
C GLU A 666 15.76 15.40 6.33
N GLN A 667 16.06 15.84 7.56
CA GLN A 667 17.01 16.94 7.81
C GLN A 667 18.37 16.65 7.18
N ASP A 668 18.86 15.42 7.38
CA ASP A 668 20.16 14.98 6.87
C ASP A 668 20.22 14.99 5.34
N LYS A 669 19.14 14.57 4.68
CA LYS A 669 19.03 14.60 3.22
C LYS A 669 18.99 16.01 2.66
N ILE A 670 18.24 16.90 3.30
CA ILE A 670 18.17 18.32 2.94
C ILE A 670 19.56 18.97 3.08
N ALA A 671 20.26 18.73 4.19
CA ALA A 671 21.60 19.25 4.41
C ALA A 671 22.62 18.71 3.37
N CYS A 672 22.50 17.45 2.96
CA CYS A 672 23.28 16.91 1.85
C CYS A 672 22.92 17.57 0.50
N GLY A 673 21.63 17.82 0.26
CA GLY A 673 21.14 18.53 -0.91
C GLY A 673 21.73 19.93 -1.04
N GLU A 674 21.68 20.71 0.03
CA GLU A 674 22.26 22.06 0.13
C GLU A 674 23.73 22.08 -0.33
N LYS A 675 24.56 21.19 0.24
CA LYS A 675 25.98 21.07 -0.12
C LYS A 675 26.21 20.56 -1.55
N HIS A 676 25.34 19.69 -2.06
CA HIS A 676 25.42 19.22 -3.45
C HIS A 676 25.18 20.37 -4.43
N PHE A 677 24.13 21.15 -4.22
CA PHE A 677 23.76 22.26 -5.10
C PHE A 677 24.75 23.42 -5.01
N GLU A 678 25.29 23.69 -3.81
CA GLU A 678 26.41 24.60 -3.60
C GLU A 678 27.63 24.19 -4.45
N ALA A 679 28.01 22.90 -4.41
CA ALA A 679 29.15 22.40 -5.17
C ALA A 679 28.95 22.49 -6.70
N ILE A 680 27.70 22.47 -7.18
CA ILE A 680 27.41 22.67 -8.61
C ILE A 680 27.19 24.12 -9.02
N GLY A 681 27.05 25.04 -8.06
CA GLY A 681 26.83 26.47 -8.28
C GLY A 681 25.38 26.79 -8.64
N VAL A 682 24.44 26.04 -8.07
CA VAL A 682 22.99 26.23 -8.22
C VAL A 682 22.41 26.62 -6.87
N ASP A 683 21.51 27.60 -6.86
CA ASP A 683 20.90 28.07 -5.62
C ASP A 683 19.85 27.06 -5.11
N TYR A 684 19.95 26.67 -3.84
CA TYR A 684 19.08 25.69 -3.18
C TYR A 684 18.52 26.28 -1.89
N ASP A 685 17.21 26.17 -1.70
CA ASP A 685 16.56 26.55 -0.44
C ASP A 685 15.35 25.67 -0.12
N VAL A 686 15.04 25.55 1.17
CA VAL A 686 13.82 24.94 1.69
C VAL A 686 12.78 26.04 1.91
N VAL A 687 11.62 25.90 1.28
CA VAL A 687 10.59 26.95 1.24
C VAL A 687 9.23 26.40 1.61
N THR A 688 8.39 27.28 2.16
CA THR A 688 6.98 26.98 2.45
C THR A 688 6.05 27.55 1.38
N ASN A 689 6.51 28.53 0.60
CA ASN A 689 5.72 29.22 -0.43
C ASN A 689 6.60 29.86 -1.52
N LEU A 690 5.97 30.34 -2.60
CA LEU A 690 6.68 30.93 -3.75
C LEU A 690 7.35 32.28 -3.43
N ASN A 691 6.76 33.10 -2.56
CA ASN A 691 7.35 34.40 -2.23
C ASN A 691 8.68 34.24 -1.50
N GLU A 692 8.80 33.23 -0.64
CA GLU A 692 10.08 32.83 -0.03
C GLU A 692 11.05 32.35 -1.11
N ALA A 693 10.59 31.49 -2.02
CA ALA A 693 11.44 30.95 -3.09
C ALA A 693 12.08 32.01 -3.99
N LEU A 694 11.43 33.17 -4.14
CA LEU A 694 11.87 34.28 -4.98
C LEU A 694 12.70 35.34 -4.26
N ASN A 695 12.63 35.40 -2.93
CA ASN A 695 13.30 36.41 -2.11
C ASN A 695 14.47 35.86 -1.28
N GLY A 696 14.68 34.54 -1.32
CA GLY A 696 15.75 33.80 -0.64
C GLY A 696 17.10 33.95 -1.30
#